data_AF-A0A924CDR0-F1
#
_entry.id   AF-A0A924CDR0-F1
#
_cell.length_a   1.000
_cell.length_b   1.000
_cell.length_c   1.000
_cell.angle_alpha   90.00
_cell.angle_beta   90.00
_cell.angle_gamma   90.00
#
_symmetry.space_group_name_H-M   'P 1'
#
loop_
_entity.id
_entity.type
_entity.pdbx_description
1 polymer ?
#
loop_
_entity_poly.entity_id
_entity_poly.type
_entity_poly.pdbx_seq_one_letter_code
_entity_poly.pdbx_strand_id
1 'polypeptide(L)'
;MKKILLLFGLTVLIITFSYAQSNIGIGTTTPSASAMLDVTASNKGFLMPRIVLTSVTDAVTIPSPAMYLMVMNTNASLPDGIGLYVNMGTPSVPNWVKTGTGSASSNAWSLAGNPGTNPSTNFIGTVDNQPLSFRVNNQKAGKIDGALNTFLGYQAGNSNTAGSGNTGIGGYSLYSNTGLNNTANGAQALYFNTIGRSNTANGYFALLNNTTGNNNTASGMQSVQNNTAGYSNVAVGVGTLFTNTLNSNLVAIGDSALFNNRAGLYDAGTANVAVGSKALYSNTEGLLNTAVGYKALYFNLTGGANTAIGSNALYSDGSGGVNIAVGHRSLFANTMGNSNTAIGYSAMKSNINGHYNTAIGETALEMNESGLENTACGFRALASNTYGYPNTALGYEADVDVNNLVNATALGFRAKVNSTNTVQIGNADVTDVYNGSGYTTLHTAYAIIEKSANTYVSVFTPPANESGILFGNQPSTVLGGIIYNNTAFPQDANGIQFRTNGNITRMVLYSNGNAWLQVSLTQYSDIRLKKDIQPISGALKSLLKLSGYAYHWIEKDASTALQSGLIAQEVQKVFPELVSENQGKLGINYSGLIPYMLEAAKEQQVVIDIQNEKINNQAAQIKMLDEKHSYRVKILNEKIEALSKAIETLSHK
;
A
#
# COMPACT_ATOMS: atom_id res chain seq x y z
N MET A 1 39.50 -159.49 27.80
CA MET A 1 39.15 -159.14 29.19
C MET A 1 38.57 -157.71 29.14
N LYS A 2 37.24 -157.45 29.11
CA LYS A 2 36.28 -157.30 30.25
C LYS A 2 36.91 -156.49 31.41
N LYS A 3 36.50 -155.24 31.75
CA LYS A 3 35.20 -154.78 32.32
C LYS A 3 35.21 -153.20 32.46
N ILE A 4 34.16 -152.42 32.05
CA ILE A 4 32.99 -151.87 32.83
C ILE A 4 33.33 -150.55 33.62
N LEU A 5 32.60 -149.41 33.71
CA LEU A 5 31.19 -149.00 33.47
C LEU A 5 30.98 -147.44 33.53
N LEU A 6 29.96 -146.91 32.79
CA LEU A 6 28.96 -145.81 33.05
C LEU A 6 29.37 -144.43 33.69
N LEU A 7 28.75 -143.24 33.52
CA LEU A 7 27.71 -142.59 32.69
C LEU A 7 27.58 -141.13 33.22
N PHE A 8 27.41 -140.09 32.38
CA PHE A 8 26.44 -138.96 32.47
C PHE A 8 26.89 -137.68 31.72
N GLY A 9 25.98 -137.08 30.96
CA GLY A 9 25.91 -135.61 30.85
C GLY A 9 26.46 -134.95 29.58
N LEU A 10 25.81 -135.19 28.45
CA LEU A 10 25.97 -134.46 27.19
C LEU A 10 25.81 -132.92 27.39
N THR A 11 26.90 -132.16 27.30
CA THR A 11 26.89 -130.71 27.01
C THR A 11 27.74 -130.47 25.78
N VAL A 12 27.10 -130.46 24.61
CA VAL A 12 27.71 -129.96 23.37
C VAL A 12 27.76 -128.45 23.49
N LEU A 13 28.96 -127.94 23.77
CA LEU A 13 29.30 -126.53 23.71
C LEU A 13 29.24 -126.08 22.24
N ILE A 14 28.09 -125.58 21.80
CA ILE A 14 27.96 -124.85 20.53
C ILE A 14 28.67 -123.51 20.73
N ILE A 15 29.94 -123.43 20.31
CA ILE A 15 30.61 -122.16 20.08
C ILE A 15 30.08 -121.63 18.74
N THR A 16 29.03 -120.80 18.79
CA THR A 16 28.71 -119.91 17.68
C THR A 16 29.82 -118.86 17.60
N PHE A 17 30.67 -118.93 16.59
CA PHE A 17 31.47 -117.79 16.16
C PHE A 17 30.50 -116.73 15.61
N SER A 18 30.09 -115.78 16.45
CA SER A 18 29.48 -114.54 15.99
C SER A 18 30.57 -113.74 15.25
N TYR A 19 30.49 -113.68 13.92
CA TYR A 19 31.27 -112.71 13.14
C TYR A 19 30.75 -111.31 13.49
N ALA A 20 31.32 -110.69 14.52
CA ALA A 20 31.16 -109.26 14.73
C ALA A 20 31.91 -108.56 13.58
N GLN A 21 31.17 -107.98 12.64
CA GLN A 21 31.72 -107.02 11.68
C GLN A 21 32.20 -105.81 12.50
N SER A 22 33.46 -105.83 12.93
CA SER A 22 34.03 -104.74 13.71
C SER A 22 34.54 -103.68 12.73
N ASN A 23 34.01 -102.47 12.86
CA ASN A 23 34.56 -101.28 12.20
C ASN A 23 36.05 -101.14 12.57
N ILE A 24 36.86 -100.67 11.63
CA ILE A 24 38.30 -100.47 11.85
C ILE A 24 38.49 -99.11 12.52
N GLY A 25 38.84 -99.11 13.80
CA GLY A 25 39.28 -97.91 14.53
C GLY A 25 40.80 -97.78 14.49
N ILE A 26 41.31 -96.64 14.01
CA ILE A 26 42.74 -96.27 14.13
C ILE A 26 42.83 -95.09 15.09
N GLY A 27 43.35 -95.34 16.29
CA GLY A 27 43.42 -94.34 17.37
C GLY A 27 42.15 -94.21 18.22
N THR A 28 41.15 -95.06 17.99
CA THR A 28 39.92 -95.19 18.80
C THR A 28 39.59 -96.66 19.04
N THR A 29 39.07 -96.98 20.23
CA THR A 29 38.57 -98.31 20.59
C THR A 29 37.06 -98.45 20.40
N THR A 30 36.37 -97.35 20.07
CA THR A 30 34.94 -97.29 19.77
C THR A 30 34.73 -96.60 18.42
N PRO A 31 35.13 -97.22 17.30
CA PRO A 31 34.91 -96.65 15.97
C PRO A 31 33.43 -96.40 15.73
N SER A 32 33.10 -95.28 15.10
CA SER A 32 31.72 -94.90 14.79
C SER A 32 30.98 -96.05 14.09
N ALA A 33 29.77 -96.39 14.55
CA ALA A 33 28.95 -97.46 13.97
C ALA A 33 28.64 -97.24 12.47
N SER A 34 28.67 -95.99 12.00
CA SER A 34 28.42 -95.60 10.61
C SER A 34 29.66 -95.59 9.71
N ALA A 35 30.86 -95.83 10.26
CA ALA A 35 32.11 -95.80 9.52
C ALA A 35 32.76 -97.19 9.51
N MET A 36 33.09 -97.72 8.33
CA MET A 36 33.88 -98.95 8.25
C MET A 36 35.35 -98.72 8.62
N LEU A 37 35.85 -97.50 8.44
CA LEU A 37 37.17 -97.03 8.87
C LEU A 37 37.01 -95.68 9.57
N ASP A 38 37.35 -95.63 10.86
CA ASP A 38 37.34 -94.44 11.69
C ASP A 38 38.76 -94.15 12.17
N VAL A 39 39.31 -93.00 11.77
CA VAL A 39 40.69 -92.62 12.06
C VAL A 39 40.68 -91.36 12.92
N THR A 40 41.12 -91.49 14.18
CA THR A 40 41.14 -90.40 15.15
C THR A 40 42.58 -90.14 15.62
N ALA A 41 43.04 -88.90 15.48
CA ALA A 41 44.30 -88.44 16.06
C ALA A 41 44.21 -86.94 16.36
N SER A 42 44.90 -86.49 17.41
CA SER A 42 44.92 -85.07 17.81
C SER A 42 45.90 -84.21 17.02
N ASN A 43 46.90 -84.83 16.38
CA ASN A 43 47.98 -84.13 15.67
C ASN A 43 48.49 -84.87 14.42
N LYS A 44 47.72 -85.85 13.90
CA LYS A 44 48.04 -86.58 12.67
C LYS A 44 46.82 -86.58 11.75
N GLY A 45 47.06 -86.54 10.44
CA GLY A 45 46.03 -86.70 9.42
C GLY A 45 46.05 -88.09 8.78
N PHE A 46 45.13 -88.32 7.84
CA PHE A 46 45.12 -89.50 6.98
C PHE A 46 45.82 -89.19 5.65
N LEU A 47 46.92 -89.89 5.36
CA LEU A 47 47.55 -89.84 4.05
C LEU A 47 46.88 -90.84 3.11
N MET A 48 46.03 -90.33 2.21
CA MET A 48 45.44 -91.12 1.13
C MET A 48 46.50 -91.59 0.12
N PRO A 49 46.24 -92.69 -0.62
CA PRO A 49 47.10 -93.13 -1.71
C PRO A 49 47.35 -91.98 -2.70
N ARG A 50 48.62 -91.63 -2.88
CA ARG A 50 49.07 -90.60 -3.84
C ARG A 50 49.30 -91.26 -5.18
N ILE A 51 48.48 -90.94 -6.16
CA ILE A 51 48.45 -91.58 -7.47
C ILE A 51 48.72 -90.54 -8.55
N VAL A 52 49.55 -90.85 -9.54
CA VAL A 52 49.78 -89.98 -10.69
C VAL A 52 48.80 -90.38 -11.79
N LEU A 53 47.57 -89.86 -11.75
CA LEU A 53 46.58 -90.16 -12.79
C LEU A 53 47.03 -89.53 -14.12
N THR A 54 46.98 -90.27 -15.21
CA THR A 54 47.44 -89.83 -16.54
C THR A 54 46.36 -89.08 -17.33
N SER A 55 45.08 -89.34 -17.06
CA SER A 55 43.91 -88.63 -17.62
C SER A 55 42.72 -88.70 -16.65
N VAL A 56 41.66 -87.93 -16.91
CA VAL A 56 40.39 -88.06 -16.14
C VAL A 56 39.67 -89.40 -16.40
N THR A 57 40.07 -90.15 -17.41
CA THR A 57 39.58 -91.49 -17.73
C THR A 57 40.60 -92.59 -17.45
N ASP A 58 41.64 -92.28 -16.67
CA ASP A 58 42.74 -93.21 -16.40
C ASP A 58 42.24 -94.51 -15.75
N ALA A 59 42.32 -95.58 -16.53
CA ALA A 59 42.01 -96.95 -16.15
C ALA A 59 43.26 -97.83 -16.05
N VAL A 60 44.45 -97.26 -16.27
CA VAL A 60 45.73 -98.00 -16.35
C VAL A 60 46.48 -97.89 -15.03
N THR A 61 46.61 -96.68 -14.47
CA THR A 61 47.36 -96.46 -13.22
C THR A 61 46.71 -97.17 -12.04
N ILE A 62 45.37 -97.24 -12.06
CA ILE A 62 44.59 -98.10 -11.17
C ILE A 62 43.69 -98.96 -12.06
N PRO A 63 44.03 -100.23 -12.29
CA PRO A 63 43.20 -101.13 -13.08
C PRO A 63 41.83 -101.33 -12.42
N SER A 64 40.75 -101.19 -13.21
CA SER A 64 39.37 -101.38 -12.76
C SER A 64 39.01 -100.61 -11.47
N PRO A 65 39.20 -99.29 -11.42
CA PRO A 65 39.00 -98.53 -10.18
C PRO A 65 37.52 -98.57 -9.78
N ALA A 66 37.24 -98.85 -8.51
CA ALA A 66 35.87 -98.89 -8.02
C ALA A 66 35.18 -97.52 -8.18
N MET A 67 33.85 -97.54 -8.37
CA MET A 67 33.07 -96.32 -8.25
C MET A 67 33.21 -95.78 -6.82
N TYR A 68 33.36 -94.47 -6.70
CA TYR A 68 33.68 -93.72 -5.49
C TYR A 68 35.05 -94.00 -4.86
N LEU A 69 35.96 -94.66 -5.58
CA LEU A 69 37.34 -94.79 -5.14
C LEU A 69 38.00 -93.41 -5.01
N MET A 70 38.62 -93.16 -3.85
CA MET A 70 39.27 -91.87 -3.55
C MET A 70 40.79 -91.98 -3.60
N VAL A 71 41.43 -91.04 -4.27
CA VAL A 71 42.90 -90.97 -4.38
C VAL A 71 43.38 -89.53 -4.32
N MET A 72 44.61 -89.32 -3.84
CA MET A 72 45.28 -88.04 -3.96
C MET A 72 46.03 -88.00 -5.30
N ASN A 73 45.45 -87.36 -6.32
CA ASN A 73 46.14 -87.15 -7.60
C ASN A 73 47.35 -86.22 -7.43
N THR A 74 48.52 -86.65 -7.89
CA THR A 74 49.75 -85.84 -7.91
C THR A 74 50.16 -85.38 -9.31
N ASN A 75 49.42 -85.71 -10.36
CA ASN A 75 49.66 -85.18 -11.70
C ASN A 75 49.15 -83.73 -11.82
N ALA A 76 50.06 -82.76 -11.82
CA ALA A 76 49.74 -81.35 -12.01
C ALA A 76 49.23 -80.99 -13.41
N SER A 77 49.41 -81.89 -14.39
CA SER A 77 49.00 -81.66 -15.79
C SER A 77 47.57 -82.10 -16.09
N LEU A 78 46.84 -82.68 -15.13
CA LEU A 78 45.40 -82.89 -15.27
C LEU A 78 44.64 -81.55 -15.27
N PRO A 79 43.45 -81.45 -15.91
CA PRO A 79 42.71 -80.19 -16.04
C PRO A 79 42.47 -79.45 -14.71
N ASP A 80 42.20 -80.19 -13.62
CA ASP A 80 41.98 -79.60 -12.29
C ASP A 80 43.22 -79.70 -11.36
N GLY A 81 44.36 -80.14 -11.88
CA GLY A 81 45.66 -80.20 -11.21
C GLY A 81 45.78 -81.23 -10.08
N ILE A 82 46.73 -81.02 -9.17
CA ILE A 82 46.97 -81.87 -7.98
C ILE A 82 45.79 -81.74 -7.00
N GLY A 83 45.32 -82.84 -6.41
CA GLY A 83 44.31 -82.80 -5.35
C GLY A 83 43.63 -84.13 -5.06
N LEU A 84 42.59 -84.12 -4.23
CA LEU A 84 41.77 -85.29 -3.97
C LEU A 84 40.83 -85.54 -5.14
N TYR A 85 40.85 -86.74 -5.71
CA TYR A 85 39.98 -87.17 -6.80
C TYR A 85 39.15 -88.37 -6.37
N VAL A 86 37.92 -88.43 -6.88
CA VAL A 86 37.00 -89.54 -6.70
C VAL A 86 36.62 -90.07 -8.08
N ASN A 87 36.70 -91.38 -8.27
CA ASN A 87 36.18 -92.01 -9.47
C ASN A 87 34.65 -92.02 -9.43
N MET A 88 34.00 -91.16 -10.21
CA MET A 88 32.54 -91.12 -10.35
C MET A 88 32.04 -92.04 -11.48
N GLY A 89 32.96 -92.68 -12.21
CA GLY A 89 32.67 -93.63 -13.29
C GLY A 89 32.56 -95.08 -12.79
N THR A 90 32.41 -96.00 -13.73
CA THR A 90 32.41 -97.44 -13.46
C THR A 90 33.82 -98.02 -13.55
N PRO A 91 34.08 -99.23 -13.06
CA PRO A 91 35.37 -99.90 -13.24
C PRO A 91 35.80 -100.05 -14.71
N SER A 92 34.84 -100.16 -15.64
CA SER A 92 35.11 -100.26 -17.09
C SER A 92 35.28 -98.92 -17.80
N VAL A 93 34.75 -97.82 -17.21
CA VAL A 93 34.84 -96.47 -17.75
C VAL A 93 35.06 -95.49 -16.58
N PRO A 94 36.29 -95.36 -16.07
CA PRO A 94 36.58 -94.46 -14.96
C PRO A 94 36.34 -93.01 -15.35
N ASN A 95 35.91 -92.21 -14.38
CA ASN A 95 35.76 -90.77 -14.48
C ASN A 95 36.24 -90.12 -13.19
N TRP A 96 37.52 -89.75 -13.16
CA TRP A 96 38.17 -89.13 -12.03
C TRP A 96 37.81 -87.64 -11.95
N VAL A 97 37.04 -87.29 -10.93
CA VAL A 97 36.60 -85.92 -10.64
C VAL A 97 37.30 -85.42 -9.38
N LYS A 98 37.94 -84.25 -9.46
CA LYS A 98 38.54 -83.62 -8.28
C LYS A 98 37.45 -83.22 -7.29
N THR A 99 37.54 -83.70 -6.06
CA THR A 99 36.65 -83.31 -4.97
C THR A 99 37.35 -82.33 -4.06
N GLY A 100 36.72 -81.19 -3.79
CA GLY A 100 37.27 -80.19 -2.87
C GLY A 100 38.35 -79.31 -3.50
N THR A 101 38.07 -78.70 -4.66
CA THR A 101 38.70 -77.40 -4.91
C THR A 101 38.26 -76.47 -3.78
N GLY A 102 39.21 -75.95 -2.99
CA GLY A 102 38.98 -74.93 -1.96
C GLY A 102 38.50 -73.58 -2.51
N SER A 103 37.72 -73.60 -3.58
CA SER A 103 36.88 -72.53 -4.06
C SER A 103 35.55 -73.18 -4.38
N ALA A 104 34.54 -72.85 -3.59
CA ALA A 104 33.15 -73.02 -3.97
C ALA A 104 32.99 -72.58 -5.43
N SER A 105 32.24 -73.37 -6.23
CA SER A 105 31.63 -72.97 -7.50
C SER A 105 32.23 -71.72 -8.16
N SER A 106 32.92 -71.89 -9.30
CA SER A 106 33.51 -70.83 -10.14
C SER A 106 32.54 -69.73 -10.64
N ASN A 107 31.32 -69.67 -10.12
CA ASN A 107 30.29 -68.68 -10.38
C ASN A 107 29.95 -67.81 -9.15
N ALA A 108 30.71 -67.92 -8.04
CA ALA A 108 30.55 -67.04 -6.89
C ALA A 108 31.21 -65.66 -7.11
N TRP A 109 30.68 -64.62 -6.46
CA TRP A 109 31.35 -63.32 -6.39
C TRP A 109 32.44 -63.37 -5.30
N SER A 110 33.70 -63.21 -5.69
CA SER A 110 34.84 -63.18 -4.76
C SER A 110 34.85 -61.90 -3.92
N LEU A 111 35.37 -61.97 -2.69
CA LEU A 111 35.60 -60.80 -1.84
C LEU A 111 36.55 -59.77 -2.47
N ALA A 112 37.46 -60.24 -3.35
CA ALA A 112 38.37 -59.38 -4.11
C ALA A 112 37.81 -59.00 -5.50
N GLY A 113 36.58 -59.41 -5.82
CA GLY A 113 35.99 -59.26 -7.15
C GLY A 113 36.42 -60.36 -8.14
N ASN A 114 35.74 -60.39 -9.29
CA ASN A 114 35.94 -61.40 -10.33
C ASN A 114 36.57 -60.74 -11.58
N PRO A 115 37.72 -61.22 -12.10
CA PRO A 115 38.28 -60.75 -13.37
C PRO A 115 37.54 -61.37 -14.58
N GLY A 116 37.61 -60.72 -15.75
CA GLY A 116 37.16 -61.30 -17.03
C GLY A 116 35.64 -61.41 -17.23
N THR A 117 34.85 -60.53 -16.59
CA THR A 117 33.38 -60.55 -16.71
C THR A 117 32.88 -60.14 -18.10
N ASN A 118 31.78 -60.75 -18.54
CA ASN A 118 31.01 -60.37 -19.71
C ASN A 118 29.65 -59.77 -19.27
N PRO A 119 29.37 -58.47 -19.54
CA PRO A 119 28.13 -57.81 -19.12
C PRO A 119 26.82 -58.46 -19.60
N SER A 120 26.84 -59.25 -20.68
CA SER A 120 25.64 -59.94 -21.20
C SER A 120 25.27 -61.20 -20.43
N THR A 121 26.21 -61.80 -19.68
CA THR A 121 26.01 -63.09 -18.99
C THR A 121 26.43 -63.07 -17.52
N ASN A 122 27.23 -62.10 -17.08
CA ASN A 122 27.69 -61.98 -15.70
C ASN A 122 27.07 -60.74 -15.04
N PHE A 123 26.36 -60.95 -13.94
CA PHE A 123 25.73 -59.90 -13.15
C PHE A 123 25.62 -60.32 -11.69
N ILE A 124 25.47 -59.34 -10.80
CA ILE A 124 25.04 -59.55 -9.41
C ILE A 124 23.52 -59.35 -9.39
N GLY A 125 22.75 -60.41 -9.18
CA GLY A 125 21.30 -60.32 -9.24
C GLY A 125 20.60 -61.68 -9.22
N THR A 126 19.31 -61.65 -9.52
CA THR A 126 18.42 -62.81 -9.61
C THR A 126 17.96 -63.01 -11.07
N VAL A 127 17.58 -64.24 -11.43
CA VAL A 127 17.02 -64.59 -12.75
C VAL A 127 15.50 -64.85 -12.69
N ASP A 128 14.94 -64.83 -11.49
CA ASP A 128 13.52 -64.95 -11.22
C ASP A 128 12.95 -63.63 -10.69
N ASN A 129 11.66 -63.61 -10.36
CA ASN A 129 11.00 -62.41 -9.84
C ASN A 129 11.27 -62.17 -8.33
N GLN A 130 12.39 -62.66 -7.80
CA GLN A 130 12.78 -62.42 -6.41
C GLN A 130 13.69 -61.18 -6.29
N PRO A 131 13.55 -60.37 -5.22
CA PRO A 131 14.40 -59.20 -5.01
C PRO A 131 15.88 -59.54 -4.75
N LEU A 132 16.79 -58.73 -5.32
CA LEU A 132 18.18 -58.71 -4.87
C LEU A 132 18.27 -57.98 -3.53
N SER A 133 18.77 -58.65 -2.48
CA SER A 133 18.84 -58.10 -1.13
C SER A 133 20.28 -58.04 -0.61
N PHE A 134 20.65 -56.90 0.00
CA PHE A 134 21.92 -56.69 0.68
C PHE A 134 21.71 -56.73 2.19
N ARG A 135 22.67 -57.27 2.95
CA ARG A 135 22.60 -57.36 4.42
C ARG A 135 23.89 -56.93 5.10
N VAL A 136 23.75 -56.37 6.30
CA VAL A 136 24.83 -56.11 7.26
C VAL A 136 24.40 -56.64 8.61
N ASN A 137 25.21 -57.51 9.24
CA ASN A 137 24.85 -58.17 10.50
C ASN A 137 23.45 -58.83 10.47
N ASN A 138 23.14 -59.52 9.39
CA ASN A 138 21.82 -60.12 9.11
C ASN A 138 20.62 -59.14 9.06
N GLN A 139 20.84 -57.82 9.09
CA GLN A 139 19.81 -56.80 8.90
C GLN A 139 19.75 -56.35 7.45
N LYS A 140 18.58 -55.93 6.96
CA LYS A 140 18.44 -55.38 5.60
C LYS A 140 19.34 -54.15 5.47
N ALA A 141 20.15 -54.09 4.42
CA ALA A 141 21.03 -52.96 4.11
C ALA A 141 20.86 -52.50 2.65
N GLY A 142 19.99 -53.15 1.90
CA GLY A 142 19.55 -52.73 0.58
C GLY A 142 18.62 -53.77 -0.04
N LYS A 143 17.83 -53.34 -1.02
CA LYS A 143 16.89 -54.17 -1.76
C LYS A 143 16.60 -53.53 -3.11
N ILE A 144 16.67 -54.30 -4.19
CA ILE A 144 16.19 -53.92 -5.51
C ILE A 144 15.12 -54.93 -5.88
N ASP A 145 13.89 -54.48 -6.14
CA ASP A 145 12.74 -55.37 -6.39
C ASP A 145 11.92 -55.01 -7.64
N GLY A 146 11.11 -55.97 -8.10
CA GLY A 146 10.21 -55.81 -9.25
C GLY A 146 9.03 -54.87 -9.02
N ALA A 147 8.82 -54.38 -7.80
CA ALA A 147 7.86 -53.31 -7.50
C ALA A 147 8.49 -51.92 -7.68
N LEU A 148 9.57 -51.82 -8.46
CA LEU A 148 10.30 -50.59 -8.78
C LEU A 148 10.89 -49.90 -7.54
N ASN A 149 11.13 -50.62 -6.44
CA ASN A 149 11.82 -50.05 -5.29
C ASN A 149 13.33 -50.28 -5.37
N THR A 150 14.10 -49.25 -5.02
CA THR A 150 15.55 -49.30 -4.85
C THR A 150 15.91 -48.76 -3.47
N PHE A 151 16.43 -49.62 -2.60
CA PHE A 151 16.89 -49.26 -1.27
C PHE A 151 18.38 -49.57 -1.12
N LEU A 152 19.16 -48.59 -0.64
CA LEU A 152 20.61 -48.70 -0.39
C LEU A 152 20.95 -47.99 0.92
N GLY A 153 21.13 -48.76 2.00
CA GLY A 153 21.42 -48.23 3.34
C GLY A 153 20.94 -49.16 4.43
N TYR A 154 21.61 -49.15 5.58
CA TYR A 154 21.22 -49.96 6.75
C TYR A 154 19.77 -49.66 7.15
N GLN A 155 18.92 -50.68 7.11
CA GLN A 155 17.47 -50.64 7.34
C GLN A 155 16.67 -49.71 6.42
N ALA A 156 17.20 -49.31 5.25
CA ALA A 156 16.41 -48.60 4.25
C ALA A 156 15.23 -49.46 3.76
N GLY A 157 14.02 -48.89 3.75
CA GLY A 157 12.80 -49.58 3.33
C GLY A 157 12.41 -50.81 4.18
N ASN A 158 12.89 -50.93 5.41
CA ASN A 158 12.80 -52.18 6.19
C ASN A 158 11.35 -52.67 6.40
N SER A 159 10.44 -51.76 6.73
CA SER A 159 9.02 -52.03 6.97
C SER A 159 8.14 -51.63 5.78
N ASN A 160 8.72 -51.52 4.58
CA ASN A 160 7.94 -51.28 3.36
C ASN A 160 7.18 -52.54 2.94
N THR A 161 5.89 -52.60 3.27
CA THR A 161 5.01 -53.75 3.02
C THR A 161 4.19 -53.63 1.75
N ALA A 162 3.84 -52.41 1.33
CA ALA A 162 2.95 -52.15 0.18
C ALA A 162 3.46 -51.07 -0.79
N GLY A 163 4.54 -50.37 -0.47
CA GLY A 163 5.06 -49.29 -1.30
C GLY A 163 5.75 -49.78 -2.58
N SER A 164 5.57 -49.05 -3.67
CA SER A 164 6.13 -49.31 -5.00
C SER A 164 6.72 -48.01 -5.59
N GLY A 165 7.73 -48.14 -6.44
CA GLY A 165 8.38 -47.00 -7.11
C GLY A 165 9.25 -46.15 -6.19
N ASN A 166 9.67 -46.64 -5.02
CA ASN A 166 10.41 -45.83 -4.05
C ASN A 166 11.93 -45.96 -4.21
N THR A 167 12.65 -44.85 -4.08
CA THR A 167 14.12 -44.83 -4.00
C THR A 167 14.53 -44.36 -2.61
N GLY A 168 15.23 -45.19 -1.83
CA GLY A 168 15.76 -44.84 -0.52
C GLY A 168 17.26 -45.07 -0.44
N ILE A 169 18.04 -44.02 -0.27
CA ILE A 169 19.49 -44.06 -0.13
C ILE A 169 19.86 -43.41 1.20
N GLY A 170 20.50 -44.17 2.10
CA GLY A 170 20.85 -43.74 3.44
C GLY A 170 20.33 -44.67 4.54
N GLY A 171 20.97 -44.64 5.70
CA GLY A 171 20.53 -45.44 6.84
C GLY A 171 19.11 -45.05 7.26
N TYR A 172 18.22 -46.03 7.40
CA TYR A 172 16.84 -45.85 7.81
C TYR A 172 15.99 -44.92 6.91
N SER A 173 16.42 -44.64 5.68
CA SER A 173 15.57 -43.92 4.72
C SER A 173 14.32 -44.76 4.41
N LEU A 174 13.13 -44.15 4.42
CA LEU A 174 11.85 -44.83 4.14
C LEU A 174 11.58 -46.05 5.05
N TYR A 175 12.06 -46.02 6.30
CA TYR A 175 12.00 -47.17 7.22
C TYR A 175 10.59 -47.76 7.38
N SER A 176 9.59 -46.91 7.68
CA SER A 176 8.17 -47.28 7.84
C SER A 176 7.32 -46.89 6.63
N ASN A 177 7.91 -46.91 5.42
CA ASN A 177 7.18 -46.45 4.23
C ASN A 177 6.05 -47.39 3.81
N THR A 178 4.81 -46.94 3.59
CA THR A 178 3.80 -47.74 2.85
C THR A 178 3.28 -47.05 1.57
N GLY A 179 3.87 -45.90 1.24
CA GLY A 179 3.49 -45.04 0.14
C GLY A 179 4.23 -45.35 -1.17
N LEU A 180 3.88 -44.61 -2.22
CA LEU A 180 4.32 -44.85 -3.59
C LEU A 180 5.18 -43.69 -4.11
N ASN A 181 6.12 -44.00 -5.00
CA ASN A 181 6.89 -43.02 -5.77
C ASN A 181 7.67 -42.00 -4.93
N ASN A 182 8.15 -42.40 -3.74
CA ASN A 182 8.92 -41.52 -2.89
C ASN A 182 10.43 -41.66 -3.14
N THR A 183 11.14 -40.53 -3.17
CA THR A 183 12.60 -40.47 -3.20
C THR A 183 13.11 -39.95 -1.86
N ALA A 184 13.98 -40.70 -1.19
CA ALA A 184 14.60 -40.35 0.08
C ALA A 184 16.11 -40.54 -0.02
N ASN A 185 16.88 -39.46 0.00
CA ASN A 185 18.34 -39.47 -0.03
C ASN A 185 18.88 -38.78 1.22
N GLY A 186 19.30 -39.56 2.21
CA GLY A 186 19.76 -39.08 3.51
C GLY A 186 19.36 -40.03 4.62
N ALA A 187 20.16 -40.06 5.69
CA ALA A 187 19.81 -40.88 6.85
C ALA A 187 18.49 -40.40 7.48
N GLN A 188 17.59 -41.35 7.72
CA GLN A 188 16.25 -41.13 8.28
C GLN A 188 15.35 -40.17 7.48
N ALA A 189 15.64 -39.94 6.20
CA ALA A 189 14.72 -39.23 5.31
C ALA A 189 13.43 -40.05 5.11
N LEU A 190 12.26 -39.41 5.23
CA LEU A 190 10.94 -40.06 5.13
C LEU A 190 10.75 -41.29 6.05
N TYR A 191 11.35 -41.29 7.24
CA TYR A 191 11.34 -42.45 8.14
C TYR A 191 9.94 -42.96 8.48
N PHE A 192 8.98 -42.09 8.80
CA PHE A 192 7.63 -42.45 9.25
C PHE A 192 6.55 -42.39 8.14
N ASN A 193 6.94 -42.37 6.85
CA ASN A 193 6.03 -42.17 5.71
C ASN A 193 5.02 -43.30 5.46
N THR A 194 3.88 -43.31 6.12
CA THR A 194 2.86 -44.35 5.87
C THR A 194 2.28 -44.26 4.45
N ILE A 195 1.26 -43.46 4.19
CA ILE A 195 0.53 -43.48 2.91
C ILE A 195 1.06 -42.45 1.90
N GLY A 196 1.81 -41.45 2.36
CA GLY A 196 2.28 -40.32 1.54
C GLY A 196 2.99 -40.73 0.25
N ARG A 197 2.66 -40.06 -0.85
CA ARG A 197 3.12 -40.38 -2.21
C ARG A 197 3.86 -39.24 -2.88
N SER A 198 4.73 -39.60 -3.83
CA SER A 198 5.42 -38.64 -4.71
C SER A 198 6.23 -37.58 -3.95
N ASN A 199 6.77 -37.94 -2.78
CA ASN A 199 7.60 -37.03 -2.00
C ASN A 199 9.08 -37.17 -2.38
N THR A 200 9.81 -36.08 -2.41
CA THR A 200 11.28 -36.04 -2.57
C THR A 200 11.89 -35.48 -1.29
N ALA A 201 12.75 -36.24 -0.63
CA ALA A 201 13.41 -35.88 0.62
C ALA A 201 14.92 -36.06 0.51
N ASN A 202 15.66 -34.97 0.40
CA ASN A 202 17.12 -34.94 0.29
C ASN A 202 17.72 -34.29 1.54
N GLY A 203 18.36 -35.06 2.41
CA GLY A 203 19.00 -34.56 3.63
C GLY A 203 18.69 -35.40 4.88
N TYR A 204 19.51 -35.22 5.91
CA TYR A 204 19.29 -35.85 7.22
C TYR A 204 17.96 -35.35 7.81
N PHE A 205 17.08 -36.28 8.18
CA PHE A 205 15.74 -35.99 8.70
C PHE A 205 14.79 -35.17 7.81
N ALA A 206 15.06 -35.05 6.51
CA ALA A 206 14.11 -34.44 5.58
C ALA A 206 12.79 -35.25 5.57
N LEU A 207 11.65 -34.57 5.77
CA LEU A 207 10.31 -35.18 5.84
C LEU A 207 10.18 -36.35 6.84
N LEU A 208 10.91 -36.33 7.96
CA LEU A 208 10.97 -37.43 8.93
C LEU A 208 9.59 -37.97 9.35
N ASN A 209 8.66 -37.08 9.73
CA ASN A 209 7.35 -37.43 10.30
C ASN A 209 6.19 -37.36 9.30
N ASN A 210 6.45 -37.31 7.98
CA ASN A 210 5.40 -37.38 6.96
C ASN A 210 4.59 -38.65 7.15
N THR A 211 3.26 -38.60 7.24
CA THR A 211 2.42 -39.80 7.33
C THR A 211 1.57 -39.95 6.08
N THR A 212 0.77 -38.94 5.74
CA THR A 212 -0.16 -38.95 4.59
C THR A 212 0.11 -37.86 3.55
N GLY A 213 1.03 -36.93 3.83
CA GLY A 213 1.37 -35.83 2.95
C GLY A 213 1.92 -36.28 1.59
N ASN A 214 1.49 -35.61 0.52
CA ASN A 214 1.83 -35.99 -0.87
C ASN A 214 2.53 -34.84 -1.61
N ASN A 215 3.30 -35.18 -2.63
CA ASN A 215 3.91 -34.21 -3.56
C ASN A 215 4.80 -33.15 -2.87
N ASN A 216 5.43 -33.49 -1.74
CA ASN A 216 6.35 -32.58 -1.06
C ASN A 216 7.77 -32.73 -1.58
N THR A 217 8.46 -31.62 -1.82
CA THR A 217 9.90 -31.58 -2.09
C THR A 217 10.61 -30.94 -0.90
N ALA A 218 11.46 -31.69 -0.22
CA ALA A 218 12.26 -31.23 0.90
C ALA A 218 13.75 -31.49 0.61
N SER A 219 14.55 -30.44 0.61
CA SER A 219 15.99 -30.52 0.35
C SER A 219 16.76 -29.70 1.39
N GLY A 220 17.36 -30.39 2.36
CA GLY A 220 18.11 -29.79 3.46
C GLY A 220 17.95 -30.59 4.76
N MET A 221 18.89 -30.42 5.68
CA MET A 221 18.80 -31.03 7.01
C MET A 221 17.53 -30.55 7.71
N GLN A 222 16.72 -31.48 8.22
CA GLN A 222 15.47 -31.23 8.95
C GLN A 222 14.45 -30.38 8.19
N SER A 223 14.54 -30.33 6.85
CA SER A 223 13.52 -29.68 6.03
C SER A 223 12.21 -30.45 6.13
N VAL A 224 11.13 -29.75 6.49
CA VAL A 224 9.76 -30.30 6.61
C VAL A 224 9.66 -31.45 7.62
N GLN A 225 10.44 -31.39 8.72
CA GLN A 225 10.60 -32.52 9.64
C GLN A 225 9.28 -33.04 10.25
N ASN A 226 8.37 -32.14 10.64
CA ASN A 226 7.16 -32.49 11.40
C ASN A 226 5.87 -32.54 10.58
N ASN A 227 5.95 -32.49 9.24
CA ASN A 227 4.76 -32.54 8.39
C ASN A 227 4.10 -33.89 8.56
N THR A 228 2.80 -33.96 8.83
CA THR A 228 2.04 -35.21 8.93
C THR A 228 1.19 -35.41 7.68
N ALA A 229 0.38 -34.41 7.31
CA ALA A 229 -0.58 -34.51 6.19
C ALA A 229 -0.44 -33.42 5.12
N GLY A 230 0.37 -32.39 5.34
CA GLY A 230 0.54 -31.29 4.36
C GLY A 230 1.08 -31.79 3.01
N TYR A 231 0.63 -31.17 1.93
CA TYR A 231 0.91 -31.58 0.56
C TYR A 231 1.37 -30.42 -0.33
N SER A 232 2.00 -30.76 -1.46
CA SER A 232 2.46 -29.80 -2.47
C SER A 232 3.37 -28.70 -1.91
N ASN A 233 4.20 -29.02 -0.91
CA ASN A 233 5.16 -28.08 -0.34
C ASN A 233 6.52 -28.19 -1.03
N VAL A 234 7.14 -27.05 -1.34
CA VAL A 234 8.53 -26.94 -1.82
C VAL A 234 9.37 -26.33 -0.72
N ALA A 235 10.38 -27.06 -0.25
CA ALA A 235 11.22 -26.67 0.86
C ALA A 235 12.70 -26.95 0.54
N VAL A 236 13.50 -25.88 0.46
CA VAL A 236 14.92 -25.95 0.10
C VAL A 236 15.73 -25.10 1.08
N GLY A 237 16.44 -25.76 1.98
CA GLY A 237 17.21 -25.10 3.04
C GLY A 237 17.23 -25.92 4.32
N VAL A 238 18.12 -25.56 5.24
CA VAL A 238 18.17 -26.20 6.57
C VAL A 238 17.00 -25.70 7.40
N GLY A 239 16.23 -26.62 7.99
CA GLY A 239 15.12 -26.29 8.90
C GLY A 239 13.95 -25.53 8.26
N THR A 240 13.79 -25.53 6.94
CA THR A 240 12.59 -24.99 6.28
C THR A 240 11.35 -25.75 6.74
N LEU A 241 10.24 -25.07 7.03
CA LEU A 241 8.97 -25.70 7.44
C LEU A 241 9.10 -26.66 8.63
N PHE A 242 10.01 -26.40 9.57
CA PHE A 242 10.37 -27.33 10.64
C PHE A 242 9.17 -27.77 11.49
N THR A 243 8.30 -26.85 11.89
CA THR A 243 7.10 -27.15 12.71
C THR A 243 5.82 -27.33 11.88
N ASN A 244 5.91 -27.35 10.55
CA ASN A 244 4.74 -27.53 9.69
C ASN A 244 4.14 -28.91 9.91
N THR A 245 2.84 -29.02 10.16
CA THR A 245 2.16 -30.32 10.37
C THR A 245 1.15 -30.63 9.26
N LEU A 246 0.21 -29.72 9.00
CA LEU A 246 -0.92 -29.96 8.08
C LEU A 246 -0.92 -29.02 6.85
N ASN A 247 -0.14 -27.94 6.87
CA ASN A 247 -0.28 -26.89 5.87
C ASN A 247 0.35 -27.28 4.54
N SER A 248 -0.27 -26.77 3.47
CA SER A 248 -0.04 -27.19 2.09
C SER A 248 0.20 -25.99 1.18
N ASN A 249 0.71 -26.27 -0.02
CA ASN A 249 0.98 -25.28 -1.06
C ASN A 249 2.00 -24.20 -0.64
N LEU A 250 3.01 -24.59 0.12
CA LEU A 250 4.05 -23.67 0.62
C LEU A 250 5.27 -23.68 -0.26
N VAL A 251 5.91 -22.52 -0.41
CA VAL A 251 7.27 -22.40 -0.97
C VAL A 251 8.17 -21.83 0.12
N ALA A 252 9.18 -22.57 0.56
CA ALA A 252 10.14 -22.18 1.58
C ALA A 252 11.57 -22.41 1.08
N ILE A 253 12.30 -21.35 0.74
CA ILE A 253 13.65 -21.42 0.20
C ILE A 253 14.57 -20.53 1.03
N GLY A 254 15.62 -21.11 1.63
CA GLY A 254 16.54 -20.43 2.55
C GLY A 254 16.53 -21.03 3.95
N ASP A 255 17.56 -20.79 4.76
CA ASP A 255 17.61 -21.37 6.11
C ASP A 255 16.44 -20.88 6.97
N SER A 256 15.73 -21.82 7.60
CA SER A 256 14.61 -21.55 8.48
C SER A 256 13.49 -20.67 7.87
N ALA A 257 13.32 -20.69 6.54
CA ALA A 257 12.14 -20.07 5.93
C ALA A 257 10.87 -20.82 6.37
N LEU A 258 9.83 -20.09 6.79
CA LEU A 258 8.60 -20.65 7.37
C LEU A 258 8.83 -21.63 8.53
N PHE A 259 9.86 -21.42 9.36
CA PHE A 259 10.26 -22.35 10.42
C PHE A 259 9.11 -22.71 11.39
N ASN A 260 8.39 -21.70 11.89
CA ASN A 260 7.31 -21.85 12.85
C ASN A 260 5.89 -21.82 12.22
N ASN A 261 5.70 -22.42 11.04
CA ASN A 261 4.40 -22.42 10.33
C ASN A 261 3.39 -23.42 10.93
N ARG A 262 2.82 -23.12 12.10
CA ARG A 262 1.97 -24.06 12.86
C ARG A 262 0.47 -23.79 12.69
N ALA A 263 -0.27 -24.78 12.18
CA ALA A 263 -1.73 -24.75 12.09
C ALA A 263 -2.43 -24.63 13.46
N GLY A 264 -3.30 -23.62 13.61
CA GLY A 264 -4.30 -23.52 14.68
C GLY A 264 -5.69 -24.03 14.27
N LEU A 265 -6.08 -23.83 13.00
CA LEU A 265 -7.40 -24.13 12.42
C LEU A 265 -7.25 -24.57 10.94
N TYR A 266 -8.23 -25.26 10.36
CA TYR A 266 -8.21 -25.70 8.95
C TYR A 266 -7.93 -24.50 8.01
N ASP A 267 -6.99 -24.67 7.07
CA ASP A 267 -6.46 -23.69 6.10
C ASP A 267 -5.58 -22.54 6.65
N ALA A 268 -5.37 -22.46 7.96
CA ALA A 268 -4.42 -21.50 8.55
C ALA A 268 -2.98 -21.79 8.10
N GLY A 269 -2.19 -20.77 7.76
CA GLY A 269 -0.78 -20.95 7.42
C GLY A 269 -0.52 -21.56 6.04
N THR A 270 -1.51 -21.60 5.13
CA THR A 270 -1.38 -22.19 3.77
C THR A 270 -1.02 -21.16 2.71
N ALA A 271 -0.55 -21.64 1.54
CA ALA A 271 -0.30 -20.82 0.35
C ALA A 271 0.68 -19.64 0.55
N ASN A 272 1.66 -19.80 1.43
CA ASN A 272 2.71 -18.81 1.67
C ASN A 272 3.96 -19.08 0.81
N VAL A 273 4.58 -18.01 0.30
CA VAL A 273 5.86 -18.01 -0.39
C VAL A 273 6.89 -17.31 0.48
N ALA A 274 7.96 -18.00 0.85
CA ALA A 274 9.06 -17.50 1.67
C ALA A 274 10.39 -17.82 0.98
N VAL A 275 11.07 -16.79 0.47
CA VAL A 275 12.36 -16.93 -0.23
C VAL A 275 13.39 -16.01 0.42
N GLY A 276 14.28 -16.59 1.22
CA GLY A 276 15.32 -15.90 1.97
C GLY A 276 15.52 -16.52 3.36
N SER A 277 16.71 -16.34 3.93
CA SER A 277 17.00 -16.75 5.32
C SER A 277 15.96 -16.14 6.25
N LYS A 278 15.23 -16.99 6.97
CA LYS A 278 14.24 -16.60 7.99
C LYS A 278 13.11 -15.70 7.44
N ALA A 279 12.82 -15.78 6.14
CA ALA A 279 11.59 -15.20 5.61
C ALA A 279 10.38 -15.94 6.22
N LEU A 280 9.37 -15.21 6.68
CA LEU A 280 8.17 -15.79 7.33
C LEU A 280 8.51 -16.71 8.53
N TYR A 281 9.61 -16.45 9.26
CA TYR A 281 10.14 -17.34 10.30
C TYR A 281 9.11 -17.69 11.38
N SER A 282 8.35 -16.70 11.85
CA SER A 282 7.33 -16.83 12.90
C SER A 282 5.92 -16.58 12.34
N ASN A 283 5.51 -17.38 11.35
CA ASN A 283 4.14 -17.36 10.82
C ASN A 283 3.22 -18.35 11.55
N THR A 284 2.24 -17.93 12.36
CA THR A 284 1.36 -18.92 13.02
C THR A 284 0.16 -19.31 12.15
N GLU A 285 -0.72 -18.36 11.81
CA GLU A 285 -1.97 -18.63 11.07
C GLU A 285 -2.05 -17.88 9.74
N GLY A 286 -1.15 -16.91 9.51
CA GLY A 286 -1.17 -16.07 8.31
C GLY A 286 -1.07 -16.87 7.01
N LEU A 287 -1.92 -16.54 6.03
CA LEU A 287 -2.05 -17.25 4.75
C LEU A 287 -1.91 -16.30 3.56
N LEU A 288 -1.59 -16.84 2.38
CA LEU A 288 -1.44 -16.08 1.12
C LEU A 288 -0.37 -14.97 1.19
N ASN A 289 0.67 -15.13 1.99
CA ASN A 289 1.75 -14.15 2.10
C ASN A 289 2.89 -14.45 1.13
N THR A 290 3.47 -13.41 0.54
CA THR A 290 4.70 -13.46 -0.26
C THR A 290 5.80 -12.71 0.47
N ALA A 291 6.84 -13.40 0.92
CA ALA A 291 8.01 -12.83 1.60
C ALA A 291 9.30 -13.21 0.85
N VAL A 292 9.99 -12.21 0.30
CA VAL A 292 11.23 -12.39 -0.46
C VAL A 292 12.31 -11.48 0.09
N GLY A 293 13.32 -12.05 0.73
CA GLY A 293 14.43 -11.32 1.35
C GLY A 293 14.81 -11.85 2.72
N TYR A 294 15.97 -11.44 3.23
CA TYR A 294 16.40 -11.75 4.59
C TYR A 294 15.40 -11.19 5.60
N LYS A 295 14.80 -12.06 6.43
CA LYS A 295 13.83 -11.66 7.47
C LYS A 295 12.66 -10.82 6.93
N ALA A 296 12.27 -11.00 5.67
CA ALA A 296 11.01 -10.45 5.17
C ALA A 296 9.84 -11.13 5.89
N LEU A 297 8.86 -10.36 6.38
CA LEU A 297 7.71 -10.85 7.15
C LEU A 297 8.10 -11.74 8.35
N TYR A 298 9.20 -11.42 9.04
CA TYR A 298 9.82 -12.31 10.03
C TYR A 298 8.88 -12.70 11.18
N PHE A 299 8.14 -11.74 11.74
CA PHE A 299 7.03 -11.98 12.66
C PHE A 299 5.73 -11.75 11.89
N ASN A 300 4.88 -12.78 11.75
CA ASN A 300 3.55 -12.70 11.16
C ASN A 300 2.56 -13.62 11.90
N LEU A 301 1.94 -13.18 12.99
CA LEU A 301 1.13 -14.12 13.79
C LEU A 301 -0.12 -14.58 13.01
N THR A 302 -0.97 -13.65 12.57
CA THR A 302 -2.23 -13.99 11.88
C THR A 302 -2.45 -13.23 10.57
N GLY A 303 -1.56 -12.31 10.19
CA GLY A 303 -1.68 -11.47 9.01
C GLY A 303 -1.73 -12.28 7.69
N GLY A 304 -2.68 -11.95 6.83
CA GLY A 304 -2.88 -12.64 5.55
C GLY A 304 -2.78 -11.70 4.35
N ALA A 305 -2.47 -12.27 3.18
CA ALA A 305 -2.40 -11.57 1.89
C ALA A 305 -1.38 -10.42 1.85
N ASN A 306 -0.27 -10.53 2.58
CA ASN A 306 0.81 -9.53 2.56
C ASN A 306 1.87 -9.84 1.49
N THR A 307 2.44 -8.80 0.87
CA THR A 307 3.60 -8.89 -0.03
C THR A 307 4.76 -8.11 0.54
N ALA A 308 5.82 -8.80 0.99
CA ALA A 308 7.04 -8.23 1.54
C ALA A 308 8.26 -8.60 0.68
N ILE A 309 8.85 -7.64 -0.01
CA ILE A 309 10.01 -7.84 -0.89
C ILE A 309 11.14 -6.90 -0.46
N GLY A 310 12.21 -7.45 0.10
CA GLY A 310 13.33 -6.70 0.63
C GLY A 310 13.77 -7.21 1.99
N SER A 311 15.02 -6.92 2.37
CA SER A 311 15.51 -7.29 3.70
C SER A 311 14.75 -6.52 4.78
N ASN A 312 14.22 -7.25 5.76
CA ASN A 312 13.39 -6.72 6.84
C ASN A 312 12.14 -5.93 6.38
N ALA A 313 11.64 -6.16 5.16
CA ALA A 313 10.34 -5.64 4.76
C ALA A 313 9.24 -6.26 5.63
N LEU A 314 8.35 -5.42 6.19
CA LEU A 314 7.21 -5.82 7.00
C LEU A 314 7.59 -6.78 8.16
N TYR A 315 8.64 -6.42 8.90
CA TYR A 315 9.32 -7.30 9.86
C TYR A 315 8.46 -7.71 11.07
N SER A 316 7.57 -6.84 11.56
CA SER A 316 6.86 -6.98 12.84
C SER A 316 5.34 -7.20 12.73
N ASP A 317 4.84 -7.77 11.63
CA ASP A 317 3.39 -7.91 11.40
C ASP A 317 2.73 -8.81 12.45
N GLY A 318 1.87 -8.25 13.30
CA GLY A 318 1.15 -9.03 14.31
C GLY A 318 -0.04 -9.71 13.65
N SER A 319 -0.98 -8.88 13.20
CA SER A 319 -2.25 -9.31 12.60
C SER A 319 -2.65 -8.45 11.38
N GLY A 320 -1.76 -7.60 10.88
CA GLY A 320 -2.02 -6.77 9.71
C GLY A 320 -2.11 -7.62 8.44
N GLY A 321 -3.05 -7.30 7.56
CA GLY A 321 -3.27 -8.00 6.30
C GLY A 321 -3.37 -7.05 5.11
N VAL A 322 -3.22 -7.62 3.91
CA VAL A 322 -3.34 -6.90 2.63
C VAL A 322 -2.32 -5.76 2.49
N ASN A 323 -1.13 -5.90 3.07
CA ASN A 323 -0.07 -4.90 2.97
C ASN A 323 0.92 -5.22 1.83
N ILE A 324 1.39 -4.19 1.13
CA ILE A 324 2.50 -4.27 0.16
C ILE A 324 3.69 -3.51 0.74
N ALA A 325 4.83 -4.16 0.90
CA ALA A 325 6.07 -3.62 1.43
C ALA A 325 7.23 -4.02 0.52
N VAL A 326 7.72 -3.09 -0.31
CA VAL A 326 8.80 -3.33 -1.26
C VAL A 326 9.96 -2.37 -0.96
N GLY A 327 11.08 -2.90 -0.47
CA GLY A 327 12.26 -2.14 -0.08
C GLY A 327 12.89 -2.63 1.22
N HIS A 328 14.13 -2.23 1.48
CA HIS A 328 14.75 -2.53 2.79
C HIS A 328 14.02 -1.74 3.89
N ARG A 329 13.52 -2.45 4.90
CA ARG A 329 12.76 -1.90 6.05
C ARG A 329 11.50 -1.11 5.66
N SER A 330 10.91 -1.34 4.48
CA SER A 330 9.57 -0.82 4.18
C SER A 330 8.54 -1.45 5.11
N LEU A 331 7.64 -0.65 5.69
CA LEU A 331 6.60 -1.09 6.63
C LEU A 331 7.13 -1.86 7.87
N PHE A 332 8.37 -1.61 8.29
CA PHE A 332 9.11 -2.42 9.27
C PHE A 332 8.37 -2.68 10.59
N ALA A 333 7.74 -1.65 11.17
CA ALA A 333 7.13 -1.70 12.50
C ALA A 333 5.62 -2.04 12.51
N ASN A 334 5.01 -2.35 11.36
CA ASN A 334 3.56 -2.57 11.27
C ASN A 334 3.15 -3.74 12.15
N THR A 335 2.25 -3.52 13.11
CA THR A 335 1.75 -4.58 14.00
C THR A 335 0.31 -4.97 13.70
N MET A 336 -0.56 -4.00 13.39
CA MET A 336 -1.98 -4.24 13.11
C MET A 336 -2.50 -3.51 11.86
N GLY A 337 -1.69 -2.64 11.25
CA GLY A 337 -2.08 -1.88 10.06
C GLY A 337 -2.43 -2.79 8.88
N ASN A 338 -3.46 -2.40 8.13
CA ASN A 338 -4.05 -3.15 7.02
C ASN A 338 -4.06 -2.29 5.76
N SER A 339 -4.01 -2.93 4.60
CA SER A 339 -4.22 -2.27 3.30
C SER A 339 -3.25 -1.11 3.04
N ASN A 340 -2.00 -1.21 3.52
CA ASN A 340 -0.97 -0.20 3.26
C ASN A 340 -0.09 -0.59 2.07
N THR A 341 0.32 0.38 1.26
CA THR A 341 1.30 0.20 0.18
C THR A 341 2.53 1.03 0.46
N ALA A 342 3.67 0.41 0.78
CA ALA A 342 4.95 1.05 1.01
C ALA A 342 6.01 0.54 0.03
N ILE A 343 6.47 1.39 -0.87
CA ILE A 343 7.45 1.07 -1.91
C ILE A 343 8.61 2.06 -1.80
N GLY A 344 9.77 1.61 -1.34
CA GLY A 344 10.98 2.43 -1.16
C GLY A 344 11.78 2.02 0.07
N TYR A 345 13.04 2.46 0.14
CA TYR A 345 13.86 2.28 1.34
C TYR A 345 13.21 2.97 2.54
N SER A 346 12.92 2.22 3.60
CA SER A 346 12.28 2.70 4.83
C SER A 346 10.97 3.48 4.65
N ALA A 347 10.23 3.26 3.55
CA ALA A 347 8.88 3.81 3.38
C ALA A 347 7.95 3.26 4.48
N MET A 348 7.21 4.13 5.17
CA MET A 348 6.32 3.77 6.29
C MET A 348 6.96 2.94 7.41
N LYS A 349 8.26 3.12 7.65
CA LYS A 349 9.05 2.31 8.59
C LYS A 349 8.44 2.24 9.99
N SER A 350 7.86 3.34 10.49
CA SER A 350 7.33 3.44 11.86
C SER A 350 5.82 3.19 11.97
N ASN A 351 5.14 2.78 10.89
CA ASN A 351 3.70 2.50 10.94
C ASN A 351 3.44 1.39 11.94
N ILE A 352 2.56 1.61 12.92
CA ILE A 352 2.18 0.62 13.93
C ILE A 352 0.79 0.09 13.59
N ASN A 353 -0.20 1.00 13.59
CA ASN A 353 -1.63 0.67 13.42
C ASN A 353 -2.28 1.47 12.27
N GLY A 354 -1.52 2.25 11.49
CA GLY A 354 -2.08 3.00 10.38
C GLY A 354 -2.63 2.07 9.28
N HIS A 355 -3.77 2.43 8.69
CA HIS A 355 -4.44 1.68 7.62
C HIS A 355 -4.63 2.55 6.38
N TYR A 356 -4.75 1.90 5.22
CA TYR A 356 -5.08 2.55 3.94
C TYR A 356 -4.09 3.64 3.50
N ASN A 357 -2.83 3.57 3.92
CA ASN A 357 -1.81 4.52 3.50
C ASN A 357 -1.06 4.04 2.25
N THR A 358 -0.73 4.96 1.36
CA THR A 358 0.15 4.74 0.20
C THR A 358 1.40 5.60 0.35
N ALA A 359 2.57 4.98 0.35
CA ALA A 359 3.89 5.60 0.44
C ALA A 359 4.80 5.05 -0.67
N ILE A 360 5.11 5.88 -1.66
CA ILE A 360 5.98 5.51 -2.78
C ILE A 360 7.16 6.49 -2.81
N GLY A 361 8.34 6.02 -2.45
CA GLY A 361 9.55 6.82 -2.34
C GLY A 361 10.39 6.43 -1.13
N GLU A 362 11.69 6.69 -1.18
CA GLU A 362 12.55 6.52 -0.02
C GLU A 362 12.07 7.43 1.13
N THR A 363 11.89 6.84 2.31
CA THR A 363 11.44 7.52 3.55
C THR A 363 10.10 8.27 3.42
N ALA A 364 9.26 7.93 2.45
CA ALA A 364 7.89 8.43 2.37
C ALA A 364 7.07 7.91 3.57
N LEU A 365 6.33 8.79 4.26
CA LEU A 365 5.58 8.49 5.49
C LEU A 365 6.42 7.80 6.59
N GLU A 366 7.74 8.05 6.67
CA GLU A 366 8.65 7.31 7.57
C GLU A 366 8.19 7.32 9.04
N MET A 367 7.70 8.47 9.51
CA MET A 367 7.31 8.69 10.92
C MET A 367 5.83 8.42 11.21
N ASN A 368 5.04 7.93 10.24
CA ASN A 368 3.63 7.63 10.48
C ASN A 368 3.50 6.51 11.51
N GLU A 369 2.81 6.74 12.63
CA GLU A 369 2.58 5.72 13.67
C GLU A 369 1.17 5.13 13.56
N SER A 370 0.15 6.00 13.45
CA SER A 370 -1.26 5.59 13.34
C SER A 370 -2.10 6.43 12.39
N GLY A 371 -1.49 7.35 11.63
CA GLY A 371 -2.21 8.09 10.58
C GLY A 371 -2.81 7.15 9.54
N LEU A 372 -3.98 7.53 9.04
CA LEU A 372 -4.82 6.73 8.15
C LEU A 372 -4.99 7.45 6.81
N GLU A 373 -5.23 6.69 5.75
CA GLU A 373 -5.69 7.22 4.44
C GLU A 373 -4.75 8.29 3.84
N ASN A 374 -3.46 8.24 4.16
CA ASN A 374 -2.48 9.17 3.61
C ASN A 374 -1.92 8.68 2.27
N THR A 375 -1.68 9.59 1.34
CA THR A 375 -1.00 9.32 0.07
C THR A 375 0.28 10.14 -0.02
N ALA A 376 1.43 9.50 -0.04
CA ALA A 376 2.75 10.12 -0.16
C ALA A 376 3.50 9.54 -1.37
N CYS A 377 3.87 10.37 -2.32
CA CYS A 377 4.66 9.97 -3.49
C CYS A 377 5.83 10.92 -3.70
N GLY A 378 7.05 10.43 -3.53
CA GLY A 378 8.29 11.19 -3.62
C GLY A 378 9.27 10.88 -2.48
N PHE A 379 10.55 11.22 -2.68
CA PHE A 379 11.55 11.14 -1.61
C PHE A 379 11.11 12.01 -0.43
N ARG A 380 11.03 11.42 0.77
CA ARG A 380 10.59 12.09 2.01
C ARG A 380 9.20 12.76 1.92
N ALA A 381 8.30 12.27 1.07
CA ALA A 381 6.93 12.79 1.02
C ALA A 381 6.16 12.41 2.31
N LEU A 382 5.45 13.36 2.93
CA LEU A 382 4.80 13.20 4.25
C LEU A 382 5.72 12.63 5.36
N ALA A 383 7.03 12.83 5.28
CA ALA A 383 7.96 12.18 6.20
C ALA A 383 7.80 12.63 7.66
N SER A 384 7.28 13.84 7.90
CA SER A 384 7.02 14.36 9.26
C SER A 384 5.68 13.88 9.85
N ASN A 385 4.74 13.42 9.02
CA ASN A 385 3.39 13.06 9.45
C ASN A 385 3.38 11.86 10.40
N THR A 386 3.04 12.07 11.68
CA THR A 386 2.92 11.01 12.69
C THR A 386 1.51 10.45 12.84
N TYR A 387 0.50 11.34 12.95
CA TYR A 387 -0.90 10.95 13.19
C TYR A 387 -1.91 11.62 12.25
N GLY A 388 -1.49 12.47 11.31
CA GLY A 388 -2.42 13.16 10.41
C GLY A 388 -3.13 12.21 9.44
N TYR A 389 -4.33 12.61 9.00
CA TYR A 389 -5.23 11.82 8.16
C TYR A 389 -6.35 12.70 7.58
N PRO A 390 -6.91 12.43 6.39
CA PRO A 390 -6.25 11.89 5.20
C PRO A 390 -5.43 13.01 4.53
N ASN A 391 -4.10 12.88 4.48
CA ASN A 391 -3.24 13.87 3.82
C ASN A 391 -2.67 13.33 2.51
N THR A 392 -2.46 14.22 1.54
CA THR A 392 -1.83 13.90 0.26
C THR A 392 -0.56 14.72 0.08
N ALA A 393 0.59 14.10 -0.17
CA ALA A 393 1.77 14.81 -0.65
C ALA A 393 2.39 14.15 -1.88
N LEU A 394 2.54 14.92 -2.96
CA LEU A 394 3.11 14.45 -4.21
C LEU A 394 4.29 15.36 -4.59
N GLY A 395 5.52 14.85 -4.51
CA GLY A 395 6.74 15.57 -4.83
C GLY A 395 7.91 15.25 -3.90
N TYR A 396 9.13 15.56 -4.34
CA TYR A 396 10.32 15.50 -3.50
C TYR A 396 10.16 16.44 -2.30
N GLU A 397 10.25 15.91 -1.09
CA GLU A 397 10.09 16.63 0.20
C GLU A 397 8.74 17.37 0.36
N ALA A 398 7.70 17.00 -0.41
CA ALA A 398 6.34 17.50 -0.22
C ALA A 398 5.78 16.98 1.12
N ASP A 399 5.27 17.85 1.99
CA ASP A 399 5.02 17.46 3.38
C ASP A 399 4.00 18.37 4.09
N VAL A 400 3.68 18.00 5.32
CA VAL A 400 3.00 18.86 6.29
C VAL A 400 4.04 19.62 7.12
N ASP A 401 3.80 20.91 7.37
CA ASP A 401 4.65 21.76 8.21
C ASP A 401 4.36 21.58 9.72
N VAL A 402 3.21 20.98 10.04
CA VAL A 402 2.77 20.71 11.41
C VAL A 402 2.27 19.27 11.46
N ASN A 403 2.57 18.55 12.53
CA ASN A 403 1.99 17.21 12.72
C ASN A 403 0.48 17.30 12.93
N ASN A 404 -0.24 16.23 12.58
CA ASN A 404 -1.68 16.06 12.81
C ASN A 404 -2.58 16.98 11.97
N LEU A 405 -2.09 17.47 10.83
CA LEU A 405 -2.98 18.06 9.84
C LEU A 405 -3.97 17.00 9.33
N VAL A 406 -5.16 17.48 9.00
CA VAL A 406 -6.27 16.68 8.49
C VAL A 406 -6.68 17.23 7.14
N ASN A 407 -6.94 16.36 6.17
CA ASN A 407 -7.40 16.78 4.83
C ASN A 407 -6.49 17.88 4.23
N ALA A 408 -5.18 17.68 4.32
CA ALA A 408 -4.18 18.62 3.83
C ALA A 408 -3.47 18.03 2.60
N THR A 409 -3.32 18.83 1.54
CA THR A 409 -2.70 18.39 0.29
C THR A 409 -1.50 19.27 -0.07
N ALA A 410 -0.33 18.67 -0.28
CA ALA A 410 0.89 19.33 -0.73
C ALA A 410 1.34 18.79 -2.09
N LEU A 411 1.34 19.62 -3.12
CA LEU A 411 1.67 19.21 -4.50
C LEU A 411 2.88 19.98 -5.01
N GLY A 412 3.96 19.28 -5.34
CA GLY A 412 5.16 19.84 -5.96
C GLY A 412 6.43 19.69 -5.11
N PHE A 413 7.57 20.04 -5.72
CA PHE A 413 8.88 20.03 -5.07
C PHE A 413 8.86 20.93 -3.82
N ARG A 414 9.11 20.33 -2.65
CA ARG A 414 9.15 21.00 -1.34
C ARG A 414 7.90 21.82 -1.02
N ALA A 415 6.73 21.43 -1.54
CA ALA A 415 5.46 22.02 -1.14
C ALA A 415 5.19 21.65 0.33
N LYS A 416 4.88 22.64 1.17
CA LYS A 416 4.60 22.47 2.59
C LYS A 416 3.23 23.03 2.93
N VAL A 417 2.30 22.17 3.32
CA VAL A 417 0.96 22.58 3.75
C VAL A 417 0.97 22.75 5.28
N ASN A 418 0.43 23.86 5.77
CA ASN A 418 0.51 24.24 7.19
C ASN A 418 -0.83 24.24 7.93
N SER A 419 -1.93 23.94 7.24
CA SER A 419 -3.29 24.03 7.77
C SER A 419 -4.16 22.86 7.31
N THR A 420 -5.09 22.45 8.17
CA THR A 420 -6.11 21.44 7.87
C THR A 420 -7.12 21.97 6.84
N ASN A 421 -7.67 21.10 5.99
CA ASN A 421 -8.60 21.45 4.91
C ASN A 421 -8.01 22.44 3.89
N THR A 422 -6.71 22.38 3.62
CA THR A 422 -6.05 23.26 2.66
C THR A 422 -5.22 22.49 1.64
N VAL A 423 -5.02 23.11 0.48
CA VAL A 423 -4.14 22.60 -0.56
C VAL A 423 -3.03 23.63 -0.82
N GLN A 424 -1.79 23.20 -0.68
CA GLN A 424 -0.60 23.92 -1.10
C GLN A 424 -0.13 23.35 -2.45
N ILE A 425 -0.08 24.20 -3.49
CA ILE A 425 0.46 23.86 -4.81
C ILE A 425 1.75 24.65 -5.01
N GLY A 426 2.89 23.96 -5.02
CA GLY A 426 4.21 24.56 -5.17
C GLY A 426 4.84 25.03 -3.85
N ASN A 427 6.08 25.47 -3.95
CA ASN A 427 6.83 26.15 -2.90
C ASN A 427 6.88 27.67 -3.21
N ALA A 428 7.64 28.43 -2.42
CA ALA A 428 7.80 29.88 -2.62
C ALA A 428 8.45 30.29 -3.96
N ASP A 429 9.09 29.34 -4.66
CA ASP A 429 9.72 29.59 -5.96
C ASP A 429 8.73 29.46 -7.13
N VAL A 430 7.53 28.91 -6.92
CA VAL A 430 6.49 28.81 -7.96
C VAL A 430 5.86 30.18 -8.17
N THR A 431 6.14 30.81 -9.33
CA THR A 431 5.62 32.14 -9.67
C THR A 431 4.23 32.12 -10.28
N ASP A 432 3.86 31.02 -10.94
CA ASP A 432 2.61 30.92 -11.70
C ASP A 432 2.02 29.49 -11.60
N VAL A 433 0.70 29.40 -11.44
CA VAL A 433 -0.07 28.14 -11.48
C VAL A 433 -1.14 28.26 -12.57
N TYR A 434 -1.00 27.51 -13.67
CA TYR A 434 -1.93 27.52 -14.80
C TYR A 434 -2.94 26.37 -14.72
N ASN A 435 -4.25 26.65 -14.85
CA ASN A 435 -5.32 25.64 -14.82
C ASN A 435 -5.99 25.42 -16.19
N GLY A 436 -5.20 25.22 -17.24
CA GLY A 436 -5.70 25.03 -18.61
C GLY A 436 -5.82 26.31 -19.44
N SER A 437 -6.24 26.17 -20.70
CA SER A 437 -6.07 27.16 -21.79
C SER A 437 -7.07 28.33 -21.79
N GLY A 438 -7.22 29.04 -20.66
CA GLY A 438 -8.05 30.24 -20.58
C GLY A 438 -7.90 30.93 -19.24
N TYR A 439 -7.69 32.25 -19.27
CA TYR A 439 -7.60 33.12 -18.10
C TYR A 439 -8.86 33.04 -17.23
N THR A 440 -8.86 32.18 -16.22
CA THR A 440 -9.83 32.24 -15.12
C THR A 440 -9.11 32.08 -13.80
N THR A 441 -9.28 33.09 -12.95
CA THR A 441 -8.80 33.20 -11.58
C THR A 441 -9.27 32.01 -10.74
N LEU A 442 -8.41 31.55 -9.83
CA LEU A 442 -8.74 30.56 -8.80
C LEU A 442 -10.08 30.93 -8.13
N HIS A 443 -11.08 30.08 -8.28
CA HIS A 443 -12.29 30.12 -7.47
C HIS A 443 -11.96 29.58 -6.08
N THR A 444 -11.61 30.46 -5.15
CA THR A 444 -11.88 30.25 -3.74
C THR A 444 -12.78 31.38 -3.28
N ALA A 445 -13.97 31.04 -2.79
CA ALA A 445 -14.72 31.95 -1.94
C ALA A 445 -13.81 32.40 -0.79
N TYR A 446 -13.80 33.70 -0.54
CA TYR A 446 -12.93 34.51 0.33
C TYR A 446 -11.74 35.19 -0.36
N ALA A 447 -11.87 36.51 -0.44
CA ALA A 447 -10.93 37.47 -1.00
C ALA A 447 -9.52 37.32 -0.41
N ILE A 448 -8.51 37.27 -1.27
CA ILE A 448 -7.12 37.50 -0.89
C ILE A 448 -6.88 39.01 -0.94
N ILE A 449 -6.84 39.65 0.22
CA ILE A 449 -6.19 40.95 0.43
C ILE A 449 -4.80 40.62 0.95
N GLU A 450 -3.78 40.74 0.11
CA GLU A 450 -2.39 40.86 0.59
C GLU A 450 -1.77 42.19 0.21
N LYS A 451 -0.99 42.70 1.17
CA LYS A 451 -0.43 44.04 1.25
C LYS A 451 0.82 44.17 0.40
N SER A 452 0.69 44.65 -0.82
CA SER A 452 1.74 45.49 -1.44
C SER A 452 1.10 46.45 -2.44
N ALA A 453 1.21 47.74 -2.13
CA ALA A 453 0.98 49.00 -2.88
C ALA A 453 -0.04 49.13 -4.05
N ASN A 454 -0.57 48.08 -4.67
CA ASN A 454 -1.52 48.11 -5.80
C ASN A 454 -2.50 46.92 -5.73
N THR A 455 -3.39 46.94 -4.74
CA THR A 455 -4.39 45.87 -4.55
C THR A 455 -5.59 46.08 -5.49
N TYR A 456 -5.86 45.11 -6.37
CA TYR A 456 -7.08 45.04 -7.17
C TYR A 456 -8.01 43.96 -6.61
N VAL A 457 -9.30 44.28 -6.50
CA VAL A 457 -10.37 43.28 -6.36
C VAL A 457 -11.05 43.21 -7.72
N SER A 458 -10.70 42.22 -8.55
CA SER A 458 -11.44 41.91 -9.78
C SER A 458 -12.57 40.95 -9.43
N VAL A 459 -13.80 41.45 -9.29
CA VAL A 459 -14.99 40.60 -9.11
C VAL A 459 -15.46 40.04 -10.45
N PHE A 460 -15.17 40.76 -11.54
CA PHE A 460 -15.31 40.31 -12.91
C PHE A 460 -14.27 41.05 -13.74
N THR A 461 -13.41 40.32 -14.46
CA THR A 461 -12.75 40.88 -15.64
C THR A 461 -13.68 40.52 -16.80
N PRO A 462 -14.64 41.39 -17.17
CA PRO A 462 -15.46 41.09 -18.33
C PRO A 462 -14.56 40.99 -19.58
N PRO A 463 -14.92 40.10 -20.53
CA PRO A 463 -14.40 40.19 -21.88
C PRO A 463 -14.62 41.58 -22.46
N ALA A 464 -13.90 41.92 -23.53
CA ALA A 464 -14.16 43.15 -24.28
C ALA A 464 -15.68 43.24 -24.59
N ASN A 465 -16.31 44.36 -24.18
CA ASN A 465 -17.72 44.74 -24.38
C ASN A 465 -18.73 44.56 -23.21
N GLU A 466 -18.31 44.29 -21.96
CA GLU A 466 -19.25 44.28 -20.80
C GLU A 466 -18.87 45.26 -19.67
N SER A 467 -19.82 45.57 -18.78
CA SER A 467 -19.68 46.52 -17.65
C SER A 467 -19.57 45.78 -16.30
N GLY A 468 -18.68 46.22 -15.40
CA GLY A 468 -18.44 45.60 -14.08
C GLY A 468 -18.13 46.61 -12.97
N ILE A 469 -18.02 46.12 -11.72
CA ILE A 469 -17.61 46.94 -10.56
C ILE A 469 -16.08 46.87 -10.43
N LEU A 470 -15.39 48.01 -10.46
CA LEU A 470 -13.93 48.11 -10.50
C LEU A 470 -13.40 49.04 -9.38
N PHE A 471 -12.81 48.48 -8.33
CA PHE A 471 -12.08 49.27 -7.34
C PHE A 471 -10.59 49.37 -7.75
N GLY A 472 -10.15 50.54 -8.22
CA GLY A 472 -8.72 50.81 -8.46
C GLY A 472 -8.43 51.80 -9.59
N ASN A 473 -7.16 52.19 -9.70
CA ASN A 473 -6.64 53.08 -10.75
C ASN A 473 -6.30 52.26 -12.01
N GLN A 474 -6.99 52.48 -13.14
CA GLN A 474 -6.74 51.81 -14.42
C GLN A 474 -6.93 52.76 -15.63
N PRO A 475 -6.25 52.52 -16.77
CA PRO A 475 -6.31 53.35 -17.97
C PRO A 475 -7.45 52.98 -18.94
N SER A 476 -8.21 54.01 -19.34
CA SER A 476 -8.96 54.26 -20.59
C SER A 476 -9.88 53.22 -21.28
N THR A 477 -9.91 51.92 -20.98
CA THR A 477 -10.61 50.92 -21.86
C THR A 477 -11.90 50.31 -21.32
N VAL A 478 -12.48 50.84 -20.23
CA VAL A 478 -13.72 50.28 -19.64
C VAL A 478 -14.96 51.01 -20.17
N LEU A 479 -15.93 50.26 -20.71
CA LEU A 479 -17.17 50.79 -21.29
C LEU A 479 -18.19 51.29 -20.24
N GLY A 480 -18.02 50.96 -18.97
CA GLY A 480 -18.83 51.45 -17.84
C GLY A 480 -18.45 50.79 -16.51
N GLY A 481 -18.74 51.43 -15.37
CA GLY A 481 -18.44 50.90 -14.04
C GLY A 481 -18.40 51.93 -12.92
N ILE A 482 -18.25 51.46 -11.68
CA ILE A 482 -17.94 52.29 -10.50
C ILE A 482 -16.43 52.31 -10.34
N ILE A 483 -15.80 53.50 -10.24
CA ILE A 483 -14.33 53.66 -10.13
C ILE A 483 -13.99 54.55 -8.93
N TYR A 484 -12.98 54.19 -8.14
CA TYR A 484 -12.41 55.04 -7.09
C TYR A 484 -10.99 55.49 -7.45
N ASN A 485 -10.71 56.78 -7.29
CA ASN A 485 -9.39 57.38 -7.44
C ASN A 485 -8.76 57.25 -8.85
N ASN A 486 -9.46 57.76 -9.86
CA ASN A 486 -8.97 57.81 -11.23
C ASN A 486 -7.97 58.97 -11.42
N THR A 487 -6.69 58.67 -11.65
CA THR A 487 -5.65 59.69 -11.84
C THR A 487 -5.60 60.29 -13.24
N ALA A 488 -6.37 59.75 -14.20
CA ALA A 488 -6.38 60.24 -15.59
C ALA A 488 -7.18 61.54 -15.78
N PHE A 489 -8.00 61.93 -14.80
CA PHE A 489 -8.77 63.18 -14.80
C PHE A 489 -8.48 63.95 -13.50
N PRO A 490 -7.53 64.90 -13.51
CA PRO A 490 -7.06 65.57 -12.29
C PRO A 490 -8.13 66.33 -11.51
N GLN A 491 -9.21 66.76 -12.16
CA GLN A 491 -10.32 67.47 -11.51
C GLN A 491 -11.23 66.52 -10.71
N ASP A 492 -11.16 65.21 -10.96
CA ASP A 492 -12.01 64.17 -10.36
C ASP A 492 -11.22 63.17 -9.48
N ALA A 493 -9.96 63.50 -9.18
CA ALA A 493 -9.09 62.69 -8.35
C ALA A 493 -9.70 62.52 -6.95
N ASN A 494 -9.59 61.31 -6.40
CA ASN A 494 -10.06 60.92 -5.06
C ASN A 494 -11.60 60.77 -4.86
N GLY A 495 -12.44 60.85 -5.90
CA GLY A 495 -13.89 60.58 -5.81
C GLY A 495 -14.33 59.15 -6.20
N ILE A 496 -15.56 58.78 -5.86
CA ILE A 496 -16.27 57.60 -6.40
C ILE A 496 -17.03 58.04 -7.67
N GLN A 497 -16.70 57.45 -8.81
CA GLN A 497 -17.26 57.79 -10.12
C GLN A 497 -18.18 56.67 -10.60
N PHE A 498 -19.35 57.03 -11.15
CA PHE A 498 -20.26 56.11 -11.85
C PHE A 498 -20.20 56.45 -13.35
N ARG A 499 -19.69 55.53 -14.17
CA ARG A 499 -19.39 55.78 -15.60
C ARG A 499 -20.22 54.87 -16.50
N THR A 500 -20.62 55.40 -17.66
CA THR A 500 -21.32 54.65 -18.72
C THR A 500 -20.80 55.03 -20.12
N ASN A 501 -21.04 54.18 -21.12
CA ASN A 501 -20.74 54.42 -22.54
C ASN A 501 -19.31 54.91 -22.85
N GLY A 502 -18.28 54.15 -22.45
CA GLY A 502 -16.91 54.40 -22.90
C GLY A 502 -16.28 55.66 -22.31
N ASN A 503 -16.16 55.69 -20.98
CA ASN A 503 -15.52 56.74 -20.16
C ASN A 503 -16.35 58.00 -19.83
N ILE A 504 -17.66 58.03 -20.04
CA ILE A 504 -18.46 59.19 -19.62
C ILE A 504 -18.83 59.05 -18.14
N THR A 505 -18.32 59.97 -17.32
CA THR A 505 -18.68 60.07 -15.90
C THR A 505 -20.07 60.69 -15.76
N ARG A 506 -21.03 59.93 -15.22
CA ARG A 506 -22.43 60.36 -15.03
C ARG A 506 -22.70 60.92 -13.64
N MET A 507 -22.01 60.40 -12.64
CA MET A 507 -22.06 60.87 -11.27
C MET A 507 -20.68 60.75 -10.63
N VAL A 508 -20.28 61.75 -9.84
CA VAL A 508 -19.10 61.72 -8.98
C VAL A 508 -19.51 62.08 -7.57
N LEU A 509 -19.14 61.26 -6.60
CA LEU A 509 -19.09 61.63 -5.19
C LEU A 509 -17.64 61.97 -4.87
N TYR A 510 -17.33 63.25 -4.75
CA TYR A 510 -15.98 63.69 -4.43
C TYR A 510 -15.65 63.37 -2.98
N SER A 511 -14.37 63.14 -2.68
CA SER A 511 -13.90 62.99 -1.29
C SER A 511 -14.18 64.22 -0.43
N ASN A 512 -14.43 65.38 -1.04
CA ASN A 512 -14.71 66.62 -0.34
C ASN A 512 -16.19 66.86 0.03
N GLY A 513 -17.00 65.81 -0.05
CA GLY A 513 -18.42 65.84 0.32
C GLY A 513 -19.34 66.40 -0.76
N ASN A 514 -18.80 66.94 -1.87
CA ASN A 514 -19.61 67.35 -3.00
C ASN A 514 -20.05 66.14 -3.84
N ALA A 515 -21.24 66.25 -4.43
CA ALA A 515 -21.70 65.34 -5.48
C ALA A 515 -21.91 66.11 -6.77
N TRP A 516 -21.43 65.58 -7.89
CA TRP A 516 -21.71 66.10 -9.23
C TRP A 516 -22.49 65.06 -10.02
N LEU A 517 -23.59 65.49 -10.63
CA LEU A 517 -24.43 64.67 -11.50
C LEU A 517 -24.49 65.33 -12.87
N GLN A 518 -24.20 64.57 -13.93
CA GLN A 518 -24.25 65.06 -15.30
C GLN A 518 -25.70 65.22 -15.81
N VAL A 519 -26.66 64.56 -15.16
CA VAL A 519 -28.08 64.50 -15.57
C VAL A 519 -29.01 65.09 -14.52
N SER A 520 -30.29 65.26 -14.84
CA SER A 520 -31.31 65.75 -13.90
C SER A 520 -31.65 64.74 -12.79
N LEU A 521 -31.81 65.23 -11.56
CA LEU A 521 -32.40 64.46 -10.47
C LEU A 521 -33.93 64.54 -10.54
N THR A 522 -34.59 63.45 -10.92
CA THR A 522 -36.06 63.34 -10.90
C THR A 522 -36.53 62.74 -9.58
N GLN A 523 -37.36 63.47 -8.84
CA GLN A 523 -38.00 63.00 -7.61
C GLN A 523 -39.48 62.72 -7.87
N TYR A 524 -40.00 61.59 -7.35
CA TYR A 524 -41.43 61.31 -7.45
C TYR A 524 -42.24 62.32 -6.61
N SER A 525 -43.22 62.98 -7.22
CA SER A 525 -44.14 63.93 -6.57
C SER A 525 -45.59 63.72 -7.02
N ASP A 526 -45.99 62.45 -7.16
CA ASP A 526 -47.35 62.06 -7.53
C ASP A 526 -48.34 62.30 -6.37
N ILE A 527 -49.53 62.85 -6.67
CA ILE A 527 -50.55 63.14 -5.64
C ILE A 527 -51.02 61.88 -4.91
N ARG A 528 -50.98 60.71 -5.56
CA ARG A 528 -51.34 59.41 -4.97
C ARG A 528 -50.38 58.95 -3.87
N LEU A 529 -49.17 59.51 -3.84
CA LEU A 529 -48.15 59.22 -2.84
C LEU A 529 -48.17 60.23 -1.67
N LYS A 530 -49.15 61.15 -1.62
CA LYS A 530 -49.24 62.23 -0.62
C LYS A 530 -50.56 62.17 0.15
N LYS A 531 -50.53 62.59 1.42
CA LYS A 531 -51.70 62.78 2.29
C LYS A 531 -51.57 64.13 3.02
N ASP A 532 -52.67 64.62 3.57
CA ASP A 532 -52.71 65.85 4.38
C ASP A 532 -52.18 67.10 3.63
N ILE A 533 -52.55 67.25 2.36
CA ILE A 533 -52.09 68.34 1.49
C ILE A 533 -52.79 69.66 1.87
N GLN A 534 -52.02 70.64 2.33
CA GLN A 534 -52.50 71.98 2.67
C GLN A 534 -51.77 73.06 1.84
N PRO A 535 -52.46 74.14 1.41
CA PRO A 535 -51.81 75.28 0.77
C PRO A 535 -50.79 75.95 1.69
N ILE A 536 -49.65 76.35 1.15
CA ILE A 536 -48.64 77.13 1.89
C ILE A 536 -49.11 78.58 1.95
N SER A 537 -49.05 79.20 3.13
CA SER A 537 -49.42 80.61 3.33
C SER A 537 -48.45 81.30 4.30
N GLY A 538 -48.29 82.61 4.14
CA GLY A 538 -47.32 83.40 4.90
C GLY A 538 -45.86 83.12 4.50
N ALA A 539 -45.65 82.59 3.29
CA ALA A 539 -44.34 82.16 2.82
C ALA A 539 -43.37 83.34 2.69
N LEU A 540 -43.84 84.51 2.21
CA LEU A 540 -43.02 85.72 2.07
C LEU A 540 -42.54 86.21 3.44
N LYS A 541 -43.45 86.29 4.41
CA LYS A 541 -43.12 86.73 5.78
C LYS A 541 -42.12 85.78 6.44
N SER A 542 -42.22 84.48 6.19
CA SER A 542 -41.31 83.49 6.74
C SER A 542 -39.94 83.53 6.04
N LEU A 543 -39.88 83.62 4.71
CA LEU A 543 -38.62 83.73 3.97
C LEU A 543 -37.85 85.01 4.28
N LEU A 544 -38.54 86.14 4.50
CA LEU A 544 -37.91 87.41 4.90
C LEU A 544 -37.17 87.36 6.26
N LYS A 545 -37.41 86.33 7.08
CA LYS A 545 -36.66 86.11 8.33
C LYS A 545 -35.32 85.42 8.11
N LEU A 546 -35.09 84.84 6.93
CA LEU A 546 -33.86 84.13 6.60
C LEU A 546 -32.89 85.08 5.89
N SER A 547 -31.60 84.87 6.12
CA SER A 547 -30.54 85.57 5.42
C SER A 547 -29.77 84.60 4.53
N GLY A 548 -29.40 85.05 3.32
CA GLY A 548 -28.45 84.34 2.47
C GLY A 548 -27.03 84.64 2.92
N TYR A 549 -26.20 83.59 3.02
CA TYR A 549 -24.81 83.71 3.46
C TYR A 549 -23.87 83.18 2.39
N ALA A 550 -22.72 83.85 2.26
CA ALA A 550 -21.56 83.29 1.58
C ALA A 550 -20.58 82.78 2.65
N TYR A 551 -20.10 81.54 2.54
CA TYR A 551 -19.29 80.90 3.57
C TYR A 551 -18.22 79.97 2.98
N HIS A 552 -17.18 79.71 3.78
CA HIS A 552 -16.20 78.64 3.54
C HIS A 552 -16.41 77.54 4.58
N TRP A 553 -16.15 76.30 4.19
CA TRP A 553 -16.16 75.20 5.15
C TRP A 553 -14.95 75.28 6.08
N ILE A 554 -15.18 75.02 7.37
CA ILE A 554 -14.11 74.84 8.37
C ILE A 554 -13.58 73.40 8.34
N GLU A 555 -14.42 72.46 7.89
CA GLU A 555 -14.08 71.04 7.79
C GLU A 555 -12.95 70.84 6.80
N LYS A 556 -11.84 70.28 7.28
CA LYS A 556 -10.56 70.15 6.56
C LYS A 556 -10.72 69.40 5.23
N ASP A 557 -11.66 68.46 5.19
CA ASP A 557 -11.88 67.61 4.03
C ASP A 557 -12.94 68.18 3.08
N ALA A 558 -13.66 69.25 3.45
CA ALA A 558 -14.69 69.84 2.60
C ALA A 558 -14.12 70.78 1.51
N SER A 559 -14.97 71.19 0.56
CA SER A 559 -14.60 72.14 -0.49
C SER A 559 -14.07 73.46 0.08
N THR A 560 -12.92 73.93 -0.42
CA THR A 560 -12.30 75.21 -0.05
C THR A 560 -12.86 76.40 -0.83
N ALA A 561 -13.71 76.16 -1.84
CA ALA A 561 -14.31 77.22 -2.62
C ALA A 561 -15.43 77.93 -1.85
N LEU A 562 -15.57 79.25 -2.04
CA LEU A 562 -16.66 80.03 -1.47
C LEU A 562 -18.01 79.44 -1.91
N GLN A 563 -18.84 79.08 -0.93
CA GLN A 563 -20.20 78.57 -1.13
C GLN A 563 -21.21 79.63 -0.75
N SER A 564 -22.42 79.53 -1.31
CA SER A 564 -23.56 80.36 -0.91
C SER A 564 -24.74 79.49 -0.51
N GLY A 565 -25.42 79.86 0.57
CA GLY A 565 -26.55 79.09 1.08
C GLY A 565 -27.20 79.73 2.31
N LEU A 566 -27.88 78.89 3.07
CA LEU A 566 -28.56 79.25 4.31
C LEU A 566 -27.91 78.50 5.49
N ILE A 567 -28.07 79.05 6.70
CA ILE A 567 -27.62 78.42 7.93
C ILE A 567 -28.74 77.55 8.50
N ALA A 568 -28.48 76.25 8.69
CA ALA A 568 -29.50 75.27 9.08
C ALA A 568 -30.19 75.61 10.41
N GLN A 569 -29.46 76.17 11.38
CA GLN A 569 -29.99 76.61 12.68
C GLN A 569 -30.97 77.79 12.55
N GLU A 570 -30.83 78.63 11.53
CA GLU A 570 -31.78 79.71 11.25
C GLU A 570 -33.01 79.17 10.51
N VAL A 571 -32.78 78.33 9.50
CA VAL A 571 -33.85 77.67 8.76
C VAL A 571 -34.72 76.86 9.72
N GLN A 572 -34.14 76.13 10.67
CA GLN A 572 -34.88 75.29 11.62
C GLN A 572 -35.86 76.09 12.49
N LYS A 573 -35.55 77.35 12.80
CA LYS A 573 -36.45 78.23 13.58
C LYS A 573 -37.69 78.68 12.78
N VAL A 574 -37.61 78.63 11.45
CA VAL A 574 -38.63 79.17 10.53
C VAL A 574 -39.36 78.05 9.79
N PHE A 575 -38.62 77.06 9.28
CA PHE A 575 -39.06 75.88 8.54
C PHE A 575 -38.41 74.61 9.13
N PRO A 576 -38.81 74.17 10.34
CA PRO A 576 -38.23 72.99 10.99
C PRO A 576 -38.34 71.72 10.15
N GLU A 577 -39.40 71.58 9.34
CA GLU A 577 -39.64 70.44 8.45
C GLU A 577 -38.64 70.34 7.28
N LEU A 578 -37.92 71.42 6.98
CA LEU A 578 -36.88 71.44 5.95
C LEU A 578 -35.49 71.15 6.50
N VAL A 579 -35.36 70.93 7.81
CA VAL A 579 -34.07 70.65 8.45
C VAL A 579 -34.07 69.24 9.05
N SER A 580 -33.04 68.48 8.74
CA SER A 580 -32.81 67.15 9.31
C SER A 580 -31.47 67.09 10.03
N GLU A 581 -31.35 66.25 11.04
CA GLU A 581 -30.10 66.02 11.77
C GLU A 581 -29.52 64.64 11.43
N ASN A 582 -28.22 64.59 11.14
CA ASN A 582 -27.50 63.34 10.99
C ASN A 582 -26.13 63.47 11.70
N GLN A 583 -25.85 62.57 12.63
CA GLN A 583 -24.59 62.54 13.40
C GLN A 583 -24.20 63.90 14.04
N GLY A 584 -25.18 64.60 14.64
CA GLY A 584 -24.94 65.89 15.31
C GLY A 584 -24.75 67.09 14.37
N LYS A 585 -24.88 66.90 13.04
CA LYS A 585 -24.86 67.98 12.04
C LYS A 585 -26.26 68.18 11.45
N LEU A 586 -26.70 69.43 11.34
CA LEU A 586 -27.97 69.80 10.70
C LEU A 586 -27.78 70.02 9.20
N GLY A 587 -28.68 69.45 8.39
CA GLY A 587 -28.75 69.62 6.93
C GLY A 587 -30.07 70.25 6.49
N ILE A 588 -30.06 70.96 5.36
CA ILE A 588 -31.24 71.64 4.80
C ILE A 588 -31.71 70.94 3.52
N ASN A 589 -33.01 70.69 3.41
CA ASN A 589 -33.67 70.32 2.17
C ASN A 589 -33.94 71.57 1.30
N TYR A 590 -32.93 71.98 0.52
CA TYR A 590 -33.05 73.14 -0.37
C TYR A 590 -34.15 72.98 -1.43
N SER A 591 -34.40 71.77 -1.95
CA SER A 591 -35.51 71.53 -2.89
C SER A 591 -36.88 71.80 -2.26
N GLY A 592 -37.01 71.57 -0.95
CA GLY A 592 -38.23 71.87 -0.21
C GLY A 592 -38.49 73.36 0.01
N LEU A 593 -37.51 74.25 -0.20
CA LEU A 593 -37.72 75.71 -0.17
C LEU A 593 -38.40 76.24 -1.44
N ILE A 594 -38.31 75.51 -2.56
CA ILE A 594 -38.84 75.98 -3.86
C ILE A 594 -40.35 76.29 -3.78
N PRO A 595 -41.22 75.43 -3.20
CA PRO A 595 -42.63 75.75 -3.01
C PRO A 595 -42.87 77.02 -2.16
N TYR A 596 -42.07 77.23 -1.11
CA TYR A 596 -42.16 78.46 -0.30
C TYR A 596 -41.74 79.69 -1.09
N MET A 597 -40.68 79.61 -1.89
CA MET A 597 -40.26 80.71 -2.78
C MET A 597 -41.34 81.03 -3.82
N LEU A 598 -41.99 80.00 -4.37
CA LEU A 598 -43.09 80.16 -5.32
C LEU A 598 -44.27 80.91 -4.69
N GLU A 599 -44.74 80.46 -3.52
CA GLU A 599 -45.86 81.13 -2.85
C GLU A 599 -45.47 82.53 -2.34
N ALA A 600 -44.22 82.73 -1.90
CA ALA A 600 -43.75 84.06 -1.54
C ALA A 600 -43.70 85.02 -2.72
N ALA A 601 -43.31 84.56 -3.91
CA ALA A 601 -43.35 85.37 -5.13
C ALA A 601 -44.79 85.76 -5.49
N LYS A 602 -45.76 84.85 -5.33
CA LYS A 602 -47.19 85.15 -5.52
C LYS A 602 -47.69 86.15 -4.47
N GLU A 603 -47.36 85.96 -3.20
CA GLU A 603 -47.70 86.90 -2.12
C GLU A 603 -47.09 88.29 -2.37
N GLN A 604 -45.84 88.34 -2.85
CA GLN A 604 -45.17 89.59 -3.20
C GLN A 604 -45.84 90.29 -4.38
N GLN A 605 -46.30 89.53 -5.39
CA GLN A 605 -47.05 90.08 -6.51
C GLN A 605 -48.35 90.75 -6.04
N VAL A 606 -49.07 90.17 -5.07
CA VAL A 606 -50.26 90.79 -4.48
C VAL A 606 -49.92 92.13 -3.80
N VAL A 607 -48.80 92.22 -3.08
CA VAL A 607 -48.35 93.48 -2.47
C VAL A 607 -48.04 94.53 -3.54
N ILE A 608 -47.39 94.13 -4.63
CA ILE A 608 -47.08 95.02 -5.77
C ILE A 608 -48.38 95.54 -6.39
N ASP A 609 -49.37 94.69 -6.60
CA ASP A 609 -50.65 95.07 -7.21
C ASP A 609 -51.39 96.08 -6.32
N ILE A 610 -51.44 95.86 -5.00
CA ILE A 610 -52.03 96.80 -4.03
C ILE A 610 -51.26 98.14 -4.00
N GLN A 611 -49.92 98.10 -4.07
CA GLN A 611 -49.11 99.32 -4.13
C GLN A 611 -49.36 100.12 -5.41
N ASN A 612 -49.48 99.44 -6.56
CA ASN A 612 -49.82 100.08 -7.83
C ASN A 612 -51.21 100.72 -7.79
N GLU A 613 -52.21 100.06 -7.18
CA GLU A 613 -53.54 100.64 -6.99
C GLU A 613 -53.49 101.90 -6.11
N LYS A 614 -52.71 101.87 -5.01
CA LYS A 614 -52.51 103.04 -4.14
C LYS A 614 -51.82 104.19 -4.86
N ILE A 615 -50.80 103.92 -5.67
CA ILE A 615 -50.11 104.91 -6.51
C ILE A 615 -51.10 105.54 -7.50
N ASN A 616 -51.92 104.73 -8.17
CA ASN A 616 -52.93 105.22 -9.11
C ASN A 616 -53.98 106.12 -8.41
N ASN A 617 -54.45 105.73 -7.22
CA ASN A 617 -55.39 106.53 -6.43
C ASN A 617 -54.77 107.86 -5.96
N GLN A 618 -53.51 107.85 -5.54
CA GLN A 618 -52.78 109.06 -5.17
C GLN A 618 -52.56 109.98 -6.39
N ALA A 619 -52.24 109.42 -7.56
CA ALA A 619 -52.13 110.17 -8.80
C ALA A 619 -53.47 110.84 -9.19
N ALA A 620 -54.61 110.15 -9.01
CA ALA A 620 -55.94 110.71 -9.24
C ALA A 620 -56.27 111.85 -8.26
N GLN A 621 -55.90 111.72 -6.98
CA GLN A 621 -56.07 112.79 -5.98
C GLN A 621 -55.23 114.03 -6.30
N ILE A 622 -53.97 113.85 -6.72
CA ILE A 622 -53.10 114.95 -7.15
C ILE A 622 -53.72 115.68 -8.35
N LYS A 623 -54.25 114.94 -9.33
CA LYS A 623 -54.93 115.53 -10.49
C LYS A 623 -56.15 116.38 -10.09
N MET A 624 -57.00 115.88 -9.19
CA MET A 624 -58.13 116.65 -8.65
C MET A 624 -57.68 117.90 -7.88
N LEU A 625 -56.58 117.81 -7.13
CA LEU A 625 -56.03 118.95 -6.39
C LEU A 625 -55.53 120.03 -7.36
N ASP A 626 -54.86 119.62 -8.44
CA ASP A 626 -54.31 120.50 -9.46
C ASP A 626 -55.44 121.20 -10.24
N GLU A 627 -56.49 120.47 -10.62
CA GLU A 627 -57.70 121.05 -11.23
C GLU A 627 -58.39 122.07 -10.30
N LYS A 628 -58.47 121.76 -8.99
CA LYS A 628 -59.01 122.69 -7.99
C LYS A 628 -58.13 123.94 -7.79
N HIS A 629 -56.81 123.79 -7.86
CA HIS A 629 -55.87 124.91 -7.82
C HIS A 629 -56.00 125.78 -9.06
N SER A 630 -56.09 125.17 -10.24
CA SER A 630 -56.28 125.87 -11.52
C SER A 630 -57.61 126.65 -11.54
N TYR A 631 -58.69 126.06 -11.01
CA TYR A 631 -59.97 126.75 -10.85
C TYR A 631 -59.90 127.93 -9.85
N ARG A 632 -59.19 127.76 -8.72
CA ARG A 632 -58.97 128.85 -7.76
C ARG A 632 -58.15 129.99 -8.35
N VAL A 633 -57.09 129.68 -9.11
CA VAL A 633 -56.28 130.68 -9.83
C VAL A 633 -57.13 131.43 -10.84
N LYS A 634 -58.01 130.74 -11.58
CA LYS A 634 -58.95 131.38 -12.51
C LYS A 634 -59.88 132.37 -11.80
N ILE A 635 -60.53 131.97 -10.70
CA ILE A 635 -61.39 132.87 -9.91
C ILE A 635 -60.60 134.03 -9.31
N LEU A 636 -59.37 133.81 -8.88
CA LEU A 636 -58.51 134.87 -8.36
C LEU A 636 -58.20 135.91 -9.45
N ASN A 637 -57.87 135.45 -10.66
CA ASN A 637 -57.63 136.32 -11.81
C ASN A 637 -58.89 137.09 -12.21
N GLU A 638 -60.06 136.45 -12.26
CA GLU A 638 -61.34 137.13 -12.52
C GLU A 638 -61.64 138.21 -11.46
N LYS A 639 -61.31 137.96 -10.18
CA LYS A 639 -61.42 138.95 -9.11
C LYS A 639 -60.42 140.09 -9.25
N ILE A 640 -59.18 139.82 -9.64
CA ILE A 640 -58.14 140.84 -9.89
C ILE A 640 -58.57 141.72 -11.08
N GLU A 641 -59.14 141.14 -12.12
CA GLU A 641 -59.62 141.86 -13.31
C GLU A 641 -60.84 142.73 -12.96
N ALA A 642 -61.77 142.21 -12.15
CA ALA A 642 -62.88 143.01 -11.60
C ALA A 642 -62.41 144.15 -10.69
N LEU A 643 -61.38 143.91 -9.86
CA LEU A 643 -60.79 144.94 -8.99
C LEU A 643 -60.05 146.01 -9.82
N SER A 644 -59.34 145.60 -10.89
CA SER A 644 -58.65 146.51 -11.81
C SER A 644 -59.64 147.42 -12.53
N LYS A 645 -60.78 146.87 -13.01
CA LYS A 645 -61.89 147.66 -13.54
C LYS A 645 -62.49 148.62 -12.52
N ALA A 646 -62.66 148.18 -11.27
CA ALA A 646 -63.17 149.05 -10.20
C ALA A 646 -62.21 150.21 -9.89
N ILE A 647 -60.88 149.97 -9.90
CA ILE A 647 -59.85 151.00 -9.71
C ILE A 647 -59.83 152.00 -10.89
N GLU A 648 -59.95 151.54 -12.14
CA GLU A 648 -60.10 152.43 -13.31
C GLU A 648 -61.32 153.34 -13.16
N THR A 649 -62.44 152.80 -12.65
CA THR A 649 -63.70 153.53 -12.49
C THR A 649 -63.63 154.57 -11.34
N LEU A 650 -62.76 154.35 -10.35
CA LEU A 650 -62.46 155.28 -9.25
C LEU A 650 -61.43 156.37 -9.62
N SER A 651 -60.65 156.19 -10.69
CA SER A 651 -59.68 157.21 -11.15
C SER A 651 -60.30 158.31 -12.02
N HIS A 652 -61.55 158.13 -12.48
CA HIS A 652 -62.28 159.06 -13.35
C HIS A 652 -63.44 159.82 -12.65
N LYS A 653 -63.42 159.87 -11.32
CA LYS A 653 -64.23 160.75 -10.48
C LYS A 653 -63.35 161.32 -9.36
#